data_AF-A0A1Q9EB45-F1
#
_entry.id   AF-A0A1Q9EB45-F1
#
_cell.length_a   1.000
_cell.length_b   1.000
_cell.length_c   1.000
_cell.angle_alpha   90.00
_cell.angle_beta   90.00
_cell.angle_gamma   90.00
#
_symmetry.space_group_name_H-M   'P 1'
#
loop_
_entity.id
_entity.type
_entity.pdbx_description
1 polymer ?
#
loop_
_entity_poly.entity_id
_entity_poly.type
_entity_poly.pdbx_seq_one_letter_code
_entity_poly.pdbx_strand_id
1 'polypeptide(L)'
;MTHGDKAREGALAISEQVDLIGRAQAITPLHRNSLVDGWRLLDIGGPKIPRSDVKGTAFRKRGFIAPEEAHQDMFKAFFVIWWQVVLCRRFTVPLSRQIVPVKVDGRTVSHKTAYYGSIFVGHPKPQNFTVVFDTGSGHLFLPDRSCEVRSWLCIRRHAMGFNIYDELPAPVSKYHGTEKQVLAEIFLQHAQGGVLPVTPWYDASKSLAREFPEQLGCLDDPAILGRVFQMIDDNHDGILDQDEFVNGIHELLHPTTQEAKTLRARIAKAVLPAVENDFGHVKSVAIIGAGVAGLQVARRLMEIGISCTIFEKSENVGGCWQKNYADFGLQVPRELFEFPDFPYPDDFKCDLFPTGPEVQAYIELYAKTFKLYDIAQFKTTVVELQPSGGQRGWTVVFEKEKQRSSKAFDYLVVATGMYSWPPHIPLARDASKFKGQILHSCTFTDRKVASGKKVVVVGGGKSAVDNAVSAAKEGSQTTLVCRSWHWPVPRYLLNLVPFKYATYSRFGHWFLHPHHGEGATSTWLHGTCAPVKWLWWRAVEFMFRGQFQIPSSMIPEEGVETDLFSGGQILNYDFRDMLNSGKIQTICGAIDKFTETGVVLVDGKELDADMVIYGTGFAKNYDIFDKVIQKKLNIQKDGLYLYRNVIPPQVPDVAFIGCEVSTFNNILTHGLQALWLQKMLSGQMRLPKPGSTEKAIQKEQAWKRTWMPPASSRASLYQLHMTKYHDMLVDDIGAKRFRKMPNCFGELFMPYTARDFAGLFTEASK
;
A
#
# COMPACT_ATOMS: atom_id res chain seq x y z
N MET A 1 -76.85 -36.26 -17.01
CA MET A 1 -76.38 -36.17 -18.40
C MET A 1 -74.95 -35.61 -18.35
N THR A 2 -73.88 -36.25 -17.88
CA THR A 2 -73.34 -37.64 -17.88
C THR A 2 -72.87 -38.21 -19.22
N HIS A 3 -71.63 -38.73 -19.14
CA HIS A 3 -70.84 -39.57 -20.05
C HIS A 3 -70.03 -38.85 -21.14
N GLY A 4 -68.77 -39.21 -21.43
CA GLY A 4 -67.91 -40.35 -21.06
C GLY A 4 -66.49 -40.08 -21.63
N ASP A 5 -65.38 -40.50 -21.03
CA ASP A 5 -64.78 -41.86 -21.01
C ASP A 5 -63.90 -42.19 -22.24
N LYS A 6 -62.68 -42.72 -21.95
CA LYS A 6 -61.73 -43.51 -22.79
C LYS A 6 -60.80 -42.75 -23.76
N ALA A 7 -59.46 -42.81 -23.68
CA ALA A 7 -58.49 -43.92 -23.59
C ALA A 7 -58.36 -44.79 -24.85
N ARG A 8 -57.19 -44.73 -25.52
CA ARG A 8 -56.45 -45.77 -26.30
C ARG A 8 -55.20 -45.11 -26.92
N GLU A 9 -53.97 -45.38 -26.47
CA GLU A 9 -53.12 -46.59 -26.60
C GLU A 9 -52.68 -46.98 -28.03
N GLY A 10 -51.37 -47.18 -28.18
CA GLY A 10 -50.73 -48.01 -29.23
C GLY A 10 -49.82 -47.24 -30.20
N ALA A 11 -48.55 -46.97 -29.88
CA ALA A 11 -47.37 -47.85 -30.03
C ALA A 11 -46.66 -47.80 -31.42
N LEU A 12 -45.43 -47.24 -31.41
CA LEU A 12 -44.16 -47.83 -31.92
C LEU A 12 -44.09 -48.21 -33.43
N ALA A 13 -43.09 -47.83 -34.25
CA ALA A 13 -41.74 -47.33 -34.01
C ALA A 13 -41.06 -46.90 -35.35
N ILE A 14 -39.89 -46.21 -35.24
CA ILE A 14 -38.76 -46.10 -36.22
C ILE A 14 -39.02 -45.14 -37.42
N SER A 15 -38.24 -44.11 -37.79
CA SER A 15 -36.78 -43.87 -37.83
C SER A 15 -36.46 -42.38 -38.15
N GLU A 16 -35.27 -41.93 -37.69
CA GLU A 16 -34.40 -40.81 -38.15
C GLU A 16 -34.91 -39.35 -38.11
N GLN A 17 -34.36 -38.44 -37.29
CA GLN A 17 -33.02 -37.80 -37.22
C GLN A 17 -32.99 -36.41 -37.89
N VAL A 18 -32.56 -35.40 -37.11
CA VAL A 18 -31.94 -34.10 -37.51
C VAL A 18 -32.92 -33.02 -38.04
N ASP A 19 -32.95 -31.75 -37.59
CA ASP A 19 -32.35 -31.03 -36.47
C ASP A 19 -33.17 -29.74 -36.24
N LEU A 20 -33.44 -29.46 -34.97
CA LEU A 20 -34.02 -28.23 -34.44
C LEU A 20 -32.89 -27.45 -33.75
N ILE A 21 -32.61 -26.21 -34.16
CA ILE A 21 -31.98 -25.24 -33.24
C ILE A 21 -32.81 -23.96 -33.25
N GLY A 22 -33.79 -23.95 -32.34
CA GLY A 22 -34.65 -22.82 -32.01
C GLY A 22 -34.04 -21.96 -30.91
N ARG A 23 -34.34 -20.66 -31.01
CA ARG A 23 -33.97 -19.54 -30.14
C ARG A 23 -34.51 -19.70 -28.71
N ALA A 24 -33.78 -19.17 -27.73
CA ALA A 24 -34.32 -18.74 -26.44
C ALA A 24 -34.02 -17.24 -26.24
N GLN A 25 -35.07 -16.47 -25.91
CA GLN A 25 -35.01 -15.04 -25.57
C GLN A 25 -34.59 -14.86 -24.09
N ALA A 26 -33.84 -13.81 -23.77
CA ALA A 26 -33.60 -13.32 -22.41
C ALA A 26 -34.18 -11.91 -22.22
N ILE A 27 -34.80 -11.67 -21.06
CA ILE A 27 -35.27 -10.37 -20.57
C ILE A 27 -34.13 -9.69 -19.77
N THR A 28 -34.10 -8.36 -19.82
CA THR A 28 -33.09 -7.35 -19.37
C THR A 28 -32.53 -7.46 -17.94
N PRO A 29 -31.37 -6.81 -17.68
CA PRO A 29 -31.37 -5.68 -16.73
C PRO A 29 -30.57 -4.44 -17.19
N LEU A 30 -30.84 -3.32 -16.52
CA LEU A 30 -30.17 -2.03 -16.65
C LEU A 30 -28.63 -2.08 -16.43
N HIS A 31 -27.90 -1.39 -17.31
CA HIS A 31 -26.56 -0.76 -17.25
C HIS A 31 -25.46 -1.22 -16.27
N ARG A 32 -24.30 -1.67 -16.79
CA ARG A 32 -23.01 -0.92 -17.01
C ARG A 32 -21.77 -1.86 -17.09
N ASN A 33 -20.77 -1.39 -17.85
CA ASN A 33 -19.32 -1.66 -17.83
C ASN A 33 -18.72 -2.90 -18.54
N SER A 34 -17.63 -2.60 -19.25
CA SER A 34 -16.85 -3.38 -20.22
C SER A 34 -16.06 -4.53 -19.60
N LEU A 35 -16.12 -5.67 -20.30
CA LEU A 35 -15.38 -6.91 -20.08
C LEU A 35 -14.84 -7.39 -21.42
N VAL A 36 -13.52 -7.54 -21.53
CA VAL A 36 -12.82 -8.62 -22.26
C VAL A 36 -11.43 -8.69 -21.57
N ASP A 37 -10.98 -9.78 -20.95
CA ASP A 37 -10.97 -11.17 -21.41
C ASP A 37 -11.36 -12.20 -20.33
N GLY A 38 -12.16 -13.20 -20.76
CA GLY A 38 -12.35 -14.48 -20.06
C GLY A 38 -13.59 -14.59 -19.18
N TRP A 39 -14.74 -14.92 -19.77
CA TRP A 39 -15.98 -15.26 -19.05
C TRP A 39 -15.98 -16.74 -18.59
N ARG A 40 -16.51 -17.03 -17.39
CA ARG A 40 -16.57 -18.38 -16.78
C ARG A 40 -17.99 -18.67 -16.26
N LEU A 41 -18.46 -19.90 -16.48
CA LEU A 41 -19.72 -20.42 -15.92
C LEU A 41 -19.43 -21.42 -14.79
N LEU A 42 -20.25 -21.40 -13.73
CA LEU A 42 -20.21 -22.29 -12.56
C LEU A 42 -21.43 -23.23 -12.61
N ASP A 43 -21.22 -24.51 -12.33
CA ASP A 43 -22.29 -25.51 -12.16
C ASP A 43 -22.19 -26.19 -10.79
N ILE A 44 -23.35 -26.52 -10.21
CA ILE A 44 -23.56 -27.01 -8.85
C ILE A 44 -24.17 -28.42 -8.96
N GLY A 45 -23.33 -29.45 -8.82
CA GLY A 45 -23.77 -30.84 -8.79
C GLY A 45 -22.77 -31.73 -8.05
N GLY A 46 -23.13 -32.21 -6.85
CA GLY A 46 -22.24 -33.00 -5.99
C GLY A 46 -22.12 -34.47 -6.40
N PRO A 47 -21.03 -35.17 -6.04
CA PRO A 47 -20.93 -36.62 -6.21
C PRO A 47 -21.11 -37.40 -4.89
N LYS A 48 -21.78 -38.55 -5.03
CA LYS A 48 -21.93 -39.63 -4.04
C LYS A 48 -20.61 -40.39 -3.85
N ILE A 49 -20.32 -40.76 -2.61
CA ILE A 49 -19.18 -41.59 -2.18
C ILE A 49 -19.53 -43.09 -2.30
N PRO A 50 -18.60 -43.96 -2.75
CA PRO A 50 -18.58 -45.37 -2.37
C PRO A 50 -17.47 -45.67 -1.33
N ARG A 51 -17.83 -46.50 -0.33
CA ARG A 51 -16.93 -47.11 0.67
C ARG A 51 -16.22 -48.34 0.09
N SER A 52 -14.91 -48.45 0.34
CA SER A 52 -14.16 -49.70 0.54
C SER A 52 -12.72 -49.34 0.99
N ASP A 53 -12.35 -49.48 2.26
CA ASP A 53 -11.79 -50.66 2.95
C ASP A 53 -10.27 -50.93 2.74
N VAL A 54 -9.62 -51.20 3.88
CA VAL A 54 -8.37 -52.00 4.12
C VAL A 54 -7.05 -51.28 4.53
N LYS A 55 -6.84 -51.35 5.86
CA LYS A 55 -5.66 -51.76 6.68
C LYS A 55 -4.41 -50.87 6.80
N GLY A 56 -4.02 -50.68 8.06
CA GLY A 56 -2.76 -50.08 8.50
C GLY A 56 -1.58 -51.03 8.54
N THR A 57 -0.39 -50.43 8.71
CA THR A 57 0.82 -51.04 9.24
C THR A 57 1.67 -49.97 9.92
N ALA A 58 2.27 -50.35 11.05
CA ALA A 58 3.15 -49.53 11.87
C ALA A 58 4.60 -49.57 11.34
N PHE A 59 5.36 -48.48 11.48
CA PHE A 59 6.83 -48.55 11.47
C PHE A 59 7.48 -47.57 12.45
N ARG A 60 8.50 -48.10 13.14
CA ARG A 60 9.35 -47.52 14.20
C ARG A 60 10.41 -46.54 13.68
N LYS A 61 10.83 -45.65 14.60
CA LYS A 61 12.12 -44.92 14.73
C LYS A 61 13.24 -45.29 13.74
N ARG A 62 13.72 -44.30 12.98
CA ARG A 62 15.15 -44.03 12.71
C ARG A 62 15.32 -42.56 12.31
N GLY A 63 16.38 -41.94 12.82
CA GLY A 63 16.67 -40.51 12.67
C GLY A 63 16.93 -40.09 11.22
N PHE A 64 16.56 -38.85 10.91
CA PHE A 64 16.91 -38.17 9.67
C PHE A 64 17.31 -36.73 9.99
N ILE A 65 18.52 -36.38 9.55
CA ILE A 65 18.95 -35.01 9.28
C ILE A 65 18.08 -34.51 8.13
N ALA A 66 17.37 -33.41 8.31
CA ALA A 66 16.45 -32.86 7.31
C ALA A 66 17.18 -31.91 6.34
N PRO A 67 17.04 -32.08 5.01
CA PRO A 67 17.25 -31.00 4.04
C PRO A 67 16.00 -30.12 3.94
N GLU A 68 16.21 -28.90 3.45
CA GLU A 68 15.36 -27.70 3.50
C GLU A 68 14.06 -27.73 2.67
N GLU A 69 13.46 -28.91 2.40
CA GLU A 69 12.23 -29.03 1.57
C GLU A 69 11.03 -29.67 2.29
N ALA A 70 11.07 -29.88 3.60
CA ALA A 70 10.00 -30.58 4.34
C ALA A 70 8.82 -29.68 4.82
N HIS A 71 8.79 -28.39 4.48
CA HIS A 71 7.77 -27.46 5.00
C HIS A 71 6.43 -27.46 4.24
N GLN A 72 6.31 -28.15 3.10
CA GLN A 72 5.06 -28.18 2.31
C GLN A 72 4.06 -29.26 2.75
N ASP A 73 4.49 -30.35 3.40
CA ASP A 73 3.63 -31.51 3.60
C ASP A 73 2.78 -31.45 4.88
N MET A 74 3.21 -30.69 5.89
CA MET A 74 2.41 -30.51 7.11
C MET A 74 1.22 -29.55 6.90
N PHE A 75 1.32 -28.63 5.94
CA PHE A 75 0.22 -27.76 5.52
C PHE A 75 -0.88 -28.54 4.80
N LYS A 76 -0.55 -29.61 4.06
CA LYS A 76 -1.53 -30.45 3.36
C LYS A 76 -2.45 -31.19 4.34
N ALA A 77 -1.92 -31.68 5.47
CA ALA A 77 -2.70 -32.47 6.43
C ALA A 77 -3.79 -31.65 7.16
N PHE A 78 -3.51 -30.39 7.49
CA PHE A 78 -4.53 -29.47 8.02
C PHE A 78 -5.51 -28.99 6.93
N PHE A 79 -5.08 -28.98 5.67
CA PHE A 79 -5.91 -28.57 4.53
C PHE A 79 -6.90 -29.64 4.07
N VAL A 80 -6.63 -30.95 4.20
CA VAL A 80 -7.58 -32.00 3.74
C VAL A 80 -8.93 -31.92 4.46
N ILE A 81 -8.98 -31.40 5.69
CA ILE A 81 -10.24 -31.20 6.44
C ILE A 81 -10.95 -29.89 6.04
N TRP A 82 -10.25 -28.96 5.37
CA TRP A 82 -10.79 -27.68 4.89
C TRP A 82 -10.97 -27.62 3.35
N TRP A 83 -10.52 -28.67 2.63
CA TRP A 83 -10.47 -28.78 1.16
C TRP A 83 -11.60 -29.66 0.59
N GLN A 84 -12.84 -29.44 1.03
CA GLN A 84 -14.03 -29.90 0.29
C GLN A 84 -14.76 -28.78 -0.45
N VAL A 85 -14.18 -27.57 -0.52
CA VAL A 85 -14.75 -26.46 -1.27
C VAL A 85 -13.71 -25.98 -2.29
N VAL A 86 -14.09 -26.01 -3.57
CA VAL A 86 -13.39 -25.49 -4.76
C VAL A 86 -12.37 -26.42 -5.45
N LEU A 87 -12.90 -27.33 -6.29
CA LEU A 87 -12.23 -27.75 -7.53
C LEU A 87 -13.20 -27.53 -8.68
N CYS A 88 -12.92 -26.55 -9.55
CA CYS A 88 -13.61 -26.36 -10.83
C CYS A 88 -12.56 -26.47 -11.95
N ARG A 89 -12.66 -27.52 -12.78
CA ARG A 89 -11.83 -27.67 -13.99
C ARG A 89 -12.39 -26.75 -15.10
N ARG A 90 -11.52 -25.98 -15.75
CA ARG A 90 -11.87 -25.13 -16.90
C ARG A 90 -11.86 -25.96 -18.18
N PHE A 91 -12.84 -25.73 -19.06
CA PHE A 91 -12.86 -26.28 -20.42
C PHE A 91 -12.67 -25.16 -21.44
N THR A 92 -11.81 -25.38 -22.43
CA THR A 92 -11.53 -24.45 -23.53
C THR A 92 -12.08 -25.02 -24.83
N VAL A 93 -12.82 -24.20 -25.58
CA VAL A 93 -13.44 -24.61 -26.84
C VAL A 93 -12.76 -23.86 -28.00
N PRO A 94 -12.19 -24.56 -28.99
CA PRO A 94 -11.61 -23.92 -30.16
C PRO A 94 -12.74 -23.37 -31.04
N LEU A 95 -12.63 -22.10 -31.44
CA LEU A 95 -13.62 -21.43 -32.28
C LEU A 95 -13.11 -21.30 -33.71
N SER A 96 -13.98 -21.60 -34.67
CA SER A 96 -13.75 -21.39 -36.09
C SER A 96 -14.46 -20.13 -36.55
N ARG A 97 -13.70 -19.21 -37.14
CA ARG A 97 -14.23 -17.97 -37.71
C ARG A 97 -14.79 -18.26 -39.10
N GLN A 98 -16.06 -17.95 -39.33
CA GLN A 98 -16.69 -18.08 -40.64
C GLN A 98 -17.37 -16.79 -41.06
N ILE A 99 -17.24 -16.48 -42.34
CA ILE A 99 -17.80 -15.28 -42.95
C ILE A 99 -19.13 -15.68 -43.58
N VAL A 100 -20.23 -15.24 -42.98
CA VAL A 100 -21.59 -15.65 -43.33
C VAL A 100 -22.26 -14.54 -44.14
N PRO A 101 -22.73 -14.83 -45.37
CA PRO A 101 -23.44 -13.87 -46.19
C PRO A 101 -24.82 -13.55 -45.59
N VAL A 102 -25.06 -12.27 -45.30
CA VAL A 102 -26.37 -11.74 -44.93
C VAL A 102 -27.11 -11.40 -46.22
N LYS A 103 -28.18 -12.14 -46.49
CA LYS A 103 -29.01 -11.97 -47.68
C LYS A 103 -30.29 -11.21 -47.36
N VAL A 104 -30.66 -10.27 -48.22
CA VAL A 104 -31.98 -9.62 -48.24
C VAL A 104 -32.51 -9.74 -49.66
N ASP A 105 -33.75 -10.21 -49.79
CA ASP A 105 -34.43 -10.52 -51.07
C ASP A 105 -33.60 -11.39 -52.04
N GLY A 106 -32.95 -12.42 -51.49
CA GLY A 106 -32.24 -13.46 -52.25
C GLY A 106 -30.83 -13.08 -52.74
N ARG A 107 -30.40 -11.82 -52.58
CA ARG A 107 -29.04 -11.37 -52.91
C ARG A 107 -28.24 -11.09 -51.64
N THR A 108 -26.96 -11.49 -51.65
CA THR A 108 -26.05 -11.26 -50.52
C THR A 108 -25.68 -9.78 -50.46
N VAL A 109 -26.00 -9.13 -49.34
CA VAL A 109 -25.86 -7.67 -49.17
C VAL A 109 -24.67 -7.31 -48.29
N SER A 110 -24.30 -8.17 -47.34
CA SER A 110 -23.05 -8.05 -46.58
C SER A 110 -22.58 -9.42 -46.12
N HIS A 111 -21.35 -9.53 -45.63
CA HIS A 111 -20.92 -10.72 -44.93
C HIS A 111 -20.58 -10.39 -43.48
N LYS A 112 -21.19 -11.09 -42.53
CA LYS A 112 -20.88 -10.96 -41.10
C LYS A 112 -19.91 -12.06 -40.68
N THR A 113 -18.95 -11.71 -39.84
CA THR A 113 -18.07 -12.70 -39.22
C THR A 113 -18.77 -13.27 -38.00
N ALA A 114 -18.95 -14.59 -37.95
CA ALA A 114 -19.44 -15.31 -36.77
C ALA A 114 -18.43 -16.37 -36.35
N TYR A 115 -18.31 -16.59 -35.05
CA TYR A 115 -17.41 -17.59 -34.48
C TYR A 115 -18.23 -18.79 -34.00
N TYR A 116 -17.87 -19.97 -34.47
CA TYR A 116 -18.58 -21.21 -34.17
C TYR A 116 -17.67 -22.14 -33.38
N GLY A 117 -18.22 -22.78 -32.34
CA GLY A 117 -17.53 -23.79 -31.55
C GLY A 117 -18.45 -24.97 -31.27
N SER A 118 -17.88 -26.16 -31.20
CA SER A 118 -18.61 -27.35 -30.77
C SER A 118 -18.45 -27.55 -29.26
N ILE A 119 -19.57 -27.74 -28.56
CA ILE A 119 -19.59 -28.09 -27.14
C ILE A 119 -20.29 -29.43 -26.95
N PHE A 120 -19.78 -30.22 -26.01
CA PHE A 120 -20.34 -31.52 -25.67
C PHE A 120 -21.02 -31.45 -24.30
N VAL A 121 -22.30 -31.80 -24.23
CA VAL A 121 -23.12 -31.65 -23.02
C VAL A 121 -23.82 -32.97 -22.69
N GLY A 122 -23.76 -33.39 -21.42
CA GLY A 122 -24.42 -34.60 -20.90
C GLY A 122 -23.48 -35.77 -20.57
N HIS A 123 -23.91 -36.66 -19.67
CA HIS A 123 -23.20 -37.88 -19.24
C HIS A 123 -24.18 -39.07 -19.21
N PRO A 124 -23.77 -40.33 -19.47
CA PRO A 124 -22.43 -40.81 -19.84
C PRO A 124 -22.08 -40.64 -21.32
N LYS A 125 -23.04 -40.27 -22.16
CA LYS A 125 -22.84 -40.01 -23.59
C LYS A 125 -23.07 -38.51 -23.87
N PRO A 126 -22.00 -37.71 -24.01
CA PRO A 126 -22.12 -36.30 -24.32
C PRO A 126 -22.72 -36.10 -25.72
N GLN A 127 -23.69 -35.19 -25.84
CA GLN A 127 -24.25 -34.77 -27.13
C GLN A 127 -23.51 -33.52 -27.62
N ASN A 128 -23.22 -33.46 -28.92
CA ASN A 128 -22.49 -32.36 -29.54
C ASN A 128 -23.46 -31.25 -30.00
N PHE A 129 -23.13 -30.00 -29.69
CA PHE A 129 -23.86 -28.82 -30.12
C PHE A 129 -22.91 -27.83 -30.78
N THR A 130 -23.27 -27.34 -31.96
CA THR A 130 -22.56 -26.23 -32.61
C THR A 130 -23.17 -24.92 -32.17
N VAL A 131 -22.38 -24.10 -31.48
CA VAL A 131 -22.82 -22.85 -30.87
C VAL A 131 -22.16 -21.68 -31.58
N VAL A 132 -22.96 -20.65 -31.86
CA VAL A 132 -22.50 -19.39 -32.46
C VAL A 132 -22.26 -18.40 -31.33
N PHE A 133 -21.03 -17.89 -31.24
CA PHE A 133 -20.64 -16.90 -30.24
C PHE A 133 -20.67 -15.51 -30.86
N ASP A 134 -21.65 -14.70 -30.44
CA ASP A 134 -21.72 -13.27 -30.76
C ASP A 134 -21.10 -12.45 -29.62
N THR A 135 -20.51 -11.31 -29.94
CA THR A 135 -19.78 -10.44 -28.99
C THR A 135 -20.73 -9.82 -27.98
N GLY A 136 -21.07 -10.56 -26.92
CA GLY A 136 -21.91 -10.06 -25.82
C GLY A 136 -22.70 -11.11 -25.04
N SER A 137 -22.65 -12.40 -25.39
CA SER A 137 -23.39 -13.46 -24.68
C SER A 137 -22.46 -14.31 -23.81
N GLY A 138 -22.56 -14.22 -22.48
CA GLY A 138 -21.67 -14.91 -21.52
C GLY A 138 -22.27 -16.13 -20.82
N HIS A 139 -23.55 -16.48 -21.07
CA HIS A 139 -24.23 -17.53 -20.32
C HIS A 139 -25.02 -18.50 -21.21
N LEU A 140 -24.74 -19.79 -21.06
CA LEU A 140 -25.52 -20.89 -21.61
C LEU A 140 -26.38 -21.47 -20.48
N PHE A 141 -27.69 -21.29 -20.57
CA PHE A 141 -28.64 -21.91 -19.63
C PHE A 141 -29.18 -23.21 -20.24
N LEU A 142 -28.91 -24.32 -19.57
CA LEU A 142 -29.49 -25.62 -19.92
C LEU A 142 -30.64 -25.88 -18.94
N PRO A 143 -31.88 -25.98 -19.42
CA PRO A 143 -32.99 -26.32 -18.53
C PRO A 143 -32.78 -27.75 -17.99
N ASP A 144 -32.89 -27.91 -16.68
CA ASP A 144 -32.92 -29.24 -16.08
C ASP A 144 -34.19 -29.98 -16.53
N ARG A 145 -34.06 -31.30 -16.71
CA ARG A 145 -35.14 -32.18 -17.20
C ARG A 145 -36.35 -32.20 -16.27
N SER A 146 -36.22 -31.67 -15.05
CA SER A 146 -37.23 -31.67 -13.98
C SER A 146 -38.00 -30.35 -13.81
N CYS A 147 -37.81 -29.36 -14.69
CA CYS A 147 -38.52 -28.08 -14.58
C CYS A 147 -40.01 -28.20 -14.98
N GLU A 148 -40.84 -28.57 -14.02
CA GLU A 148 -42.30 -28.67 -14.15
C GLU A 148 -43.01 -27.65 -13.25
N VAL A 149 -43.04 -26.37 -13.62
CA VAL A 149 -44.01 -25.43 -13.00
C VAL A 149 -44.66 -24.53 -14.04
N ARG A 150 -45.98 -24.71 -14.20
CA ARG A 150 -46.90 -23.85 -14.96
C ARG A 150 -47.17 -22.55 -14.18
N SER A 151 -46.37 -21.52 -14.37
CA SER A 151 -46.80 -20.15 -14.11
C SER A 151 -46.21 -19.19 -15.13
N TRP A 152 -47.11 -18.54 -15.84
CA TRP A 152 -46.87 -17.68 -16.99
C TRP A 152 -46.15 -16.38 -16.59
N LEU A 153 -44.89 -16.20 -17.00
CA LEU A 153 -44.24 -14.90 -17.26
C LEU A 153 -42.83 -15.11 -17.86
N CYS A 154 -42.76 -15.32 -19.19
CA CYS A 154 -41.65 -14.89 -20.06
C CYS A 154 -42.08 -15.03 -21.53
N ILE A 155 -43.25 -14.47 -21.82
CA ILE A 155 -43.90 -14.45 -23.12
C ILE A 155 -43.64 -13.11 -23.81
N ARG A 156 -43.34 -13.19 -25.11
CA ARG A 156 -43.61 -12.20 -26.18
C ARG A 156 -42.96 -10.81 -26.07
N ARG A 157 -41.95 -10.61 -26.91
CA ARG A 157 -42.12 -9.85 -28.17
C ARG A 157 -40.92 -10.10 -29.07
N HIS A 158 -41.15 -10.87 -30.13
CA HIS A 158 -40.31 -10.93 -31.32
C HIS A 158 -40.81 -9.90 -32.34
N ALA A 159 -39.91 -9.54 -33.27
CA ALA A 159 -40.14 -9.02 -34.61
C ALA A 159 -40.27 -7.49 -34.78
N MET A 160 -39.21 -6.91 -35.37
CA MET A 160 -39.14 -5.90 -36.45
C MET A 160 -37.63 -5.57 -36.55
N GLY A 161 -36.87 -5.68 -37.65
CA GLY A 161 -37.19 -5.67 -39.06
C GLY A 161 -36.74 -4.34 -39.69
N PHE A 162 -35.43 -4.02 -39.73
CA PHE A 162 -34.89 -2.93 -40.55
C PHE A 162 -33.50 -3.23 -41.11
N ASN A 163 -33.35 -2.93 -42.40
CA ASN A 163 -32.20 -3.10 -43.28
C ASN A 163 -31.36 -1.80 -43.30
N ILE A 164 -30.05 -1.92 -43.45
CA ILE A 164 -29.02 -0.90 -43.11
C ILE A 164 -28.27 -0.36 -44.34
N TYR A 165 -28.95 -0.08 -45.45
CA TYR A 165 -28.31 0.51 -46.64
C TYR A 165 -29.15 1.59 -47.32
N ASP A 166 -29.75 2.49 -46.54
CA ASP A 166 -29.93 3.86 -47.02
C ASP A 166 -28.74 4.66 -46.52
N GLU A 167 -28.06 5.37 -47.44
CA GLU A 167 -27.14 6.44 -47.07
C GLU A 167 -27.87 7.36 -46.12
N LEU A 168 -27.40 7.47 -44.87
CA LEU A 168 -27.92 8.47 -43.95
C LEU A 168 -27.69 9.82 -44.62
N PRO A 169 -28.74 10.61 -44.92
CA PRO A 169 -28.53 11.97 -45.36
C PRO A 169 -27.68 12.67 -44.29
N ALA A 170 -26.71 13.49 -44.72
CA ALA A 170 -25.98 14.36 -43.82
C ALA A 170 -27.01 15.03 -42.88
N PRO A 171 -26.79 15.01 -41.55
CA PRO A 171 -27.80 15.49 -40.62
C PRO A 171 -28.17 16.91 -41.01
N VAL A 172 -29.42 17.09 -41.46
CA VAL A 172 -29.99 18.42 -41.62
C VAL A 172 -30.07 18.95 -40.19
N SER A 173 -29.31 20.00 -39.90
CA SER A 173 -29.34 20.67 -38.60
C SER A 173 -30.78 20.86 -38.17
N LYS A 174 -31.14 20.29 -37.02
CA LYS A 174 -32.51 20.35 -36.48
C LYS A 174 -32.83 21.77 -35.98
N TYR A 175 -31.81 22.61 -35.86
CA TYR A 175 -31.86 23.92 -35.25
C TYR A 175 -31.69 25.00 -36.34
N HIS A 176 -32.38 26.12 -36.18
CA HIS A 176 -32.33 27.22 -37.14
C HIS A 176 -31.91 28.51 -36.41
N GLY A 177 -30.81 29.11 -36.84
CA GLY A 177 -30.30 30.34 -36.24
C GLY A 177 -28.79 30.46 -36.31
N THR A 178 -28.25 31.47 -35.64
CA THR A 178 -26.82 31.62 -35.40
C THR A 178 -26.29 30.52 -34.48
N GLU A 179 -25.00 30.20 -34.55
CA GLU A 179 -24.41 29.11 -33.75
C GLU A 179 -24.69 29.25 -32.25
N LYS A 180 -24.59 30.46 -31.68
CA LYS A 180 -24.94 30.72 -30.27
C LYS A 180 -26.41 30.45 -29.96
N GLN A 181 -27.33 30.70 -30.91
CA GLN A 181 -28.75 30.39 -30.74
C GLN A 181 -28.99 28.88 -30.76
N VAL A 182 -28.28 28.15 -31.62
CA VAL A 182 -28.33 26.67 -31.67
C VAL A 182 -27.81 26.07 -30.35
N LEU A 183 -26.69 26.56 -29.83
CA LEU A 183 -26.14 26.12 -28.54
C LEU A 183 -27.11 26.41 -27.38
N ALA A 184 -27.69 27.61 -27.33
CA ALA A 184 -28.67 27.99 -26.33
C ALA A 184 -29.92 27.10 -26.38
N GLU A 185 -30.41 26.77 -27.58
CA GLU A 185 -31.58 25.94 -27.78
C GLU A 185 -31.32 24.47 -27.39
N ILE A 186 -30.13 23.93 -27.68
CA ILE A 186 -29.68 22.61 -27.21
C ILE A 186 -29.63 22.57 -25.68
N PHE A 187 -29.10 23.60 -25.03
CA PHE A 187 -29.08 23.70 -23.56
C PHE A 187 -30.49 23.65 -22.97
N LEU A 188 -31.37 24.53 -23.45
CA LEU A 188 -32.73 24.67 -22.95
C LEU A 188 -33.59 23.43 -23.18
N GLN A 189 -33.34 22.69 -24.27
CA GLN A 189 -34.05 21.44 -24.57
C GLN A 189 -33.76 20.34 -23.53
N HIS A 190 -32.54 20.30 -22.99
CA HIS A 190 -32.13 19.26 -22.03
C HIS A 190 -32.20 19.73 -20.58
N ALA A 191 -32.24 21.04 -20.33
CA ALA A 191 -32.27 21.66 -18.98
C ALA A 191 -33.66 21.63 -18.28
N GLN A 192 -34.66 20.92 -18.79
CA GLN A 192 -35.99 20.90 -18.17
C GLN A 192 -35.99 20.13 -16.83
N GLY A 193 -36.10 20.86 -15.71
CA GLY A 193 -36.46 20.29 -14.40
C GLY A 193 -35.64 20.71 -13.18
N GLY A 194 -34.80 21.75 -13.25
CA GLY A 194 -33.95 22.16 -12.13
C GLY A 194 -32.64 21.38 -12.10
N VAL A 195 -31.53 22.11 -12.03
CA VAL A 195 -30.18 21.62 -12.37
C VAL A 195 -29.60 20.75 -11.26
N LEU A 196 -29.51 19.44 -11.52
CA LEU A 196 -28.60 18.49 -10.87
C LEU A 196 -27.79 17.75 -11.95
N PRO A 197 -26.49 17.45 -11.74
CA PRO A 197 -25.47 17.82 -12.74
C PRO A 197 -25.04 16.74 -13.73
N VAL A 198 -25.77 15.61 -13.89
CA VAL A 198 -25.23 14.47 -14.65
C VAL A 198 -26.04 14.09 -15.88
N THR A 199 -27.36 14.05 -15.80
CA THR A 199 -28.21 13.49 -16.87
C THR A 199 -28.50 14.50 -17.98
N PRO A 200 -28.98 15.73 -17.69
CA PRO A 200 -29.22 16.76 -18.70
C PRO A 200 -27.99 17.10 -19.54
N TRP A 201 -26.84 17.19 -18.87
CA TRP A 201 -25.56 17.54 -19.49
C TRP A 201 -25.05 16.46 -20.46
N TYR A 202 -25.17 15.20 -20.05
CA TYR A 202 -24.76 14.07 -20.86
C TYR A 202 -25.59 13.99 -22.16
N ASP A 203 -26.88 14.27 -22.08
CA ASP A 203 -27.78 14.27 -23.23
C ASP A 203 -27.60 15.52 -24.12
N ALA A 204 -27.31 16.68 -23.52
CA ALA A 204 -26.93 17.90 -24.25
C ALA A 204 -25.62 17.71 -25.02
N SER A 205 -24.61 17.12 -24.40
CA SER A 205 -23.31 16.88 -25.02
C SER A 205 -23.38 15.85 -26.16
N LYS A 206 -24.23 14.83 -26.03
CA LYS A 206 -24.55 13.92 -27.14
C LYS A 206 -25.24 14.61 -28.29
N SER A 207 -26.06 15.60 -28.00
CA SER A 207 -26.72 16.41 -29.03
C SER A 207 -25.70 17.32 -29.73
N LEU A 208 -24.78 17.93 -28.98
CA LEU A 208 -23.66 18.70 -29.53
C LEU A 208 -22.71 17.85 -30.37
N ALA A 209 -22.36 16.65 -29.93
CA ALA A 209 -21.50 15.73 -30.67
C ALA A 209 -22.13 15.26 -31.99
N ARG A 210 -23.46 15.24 -32.09
CA ARG A 210 -24.18 14.97 -33.34
C ARG A 210 -24.28 16.18 -34.25
N GLU A 211 -24.43 17.37 -33.68
CA GLU A 211 -24.58 18.62 -34.42
C GLU A 211 -23.23 19.14 -34.97
N PHE A 212 -22.14 18.94 -34.22
CA PHE A 212 -20.77 19.33 -34.57
C PHE A 212 -19.82 18.12 -34.51
N PRO A 213 -20.01 17.08 -35.35
CA PRO A 213 -19.30 15.80 -35.19
C PRO A 213 -17.79 15.91 -35.44
N GLU A 214 -17.34 16.80 -36.31
CA GLU A 214 -15.92 17.02 -36.58
C GLU A 214 -15.20 17.73 -35.43
N GLN A 215 -15.88 18.67 -34.75
CA GLN A 215 -15.30 19.51 -33.70
C GLN A 215 -15.56 19.01 -32.28
N LEU A 216 -16.67 18.32 -32.02
CA LEU A 216 -17.14 17.95 -30.67
C LEU A 216 -17.51 16.47 -30.53
N GLY A 217 -17.25 15.63 -31.54
CA GLY A 217 -17.60 14.19 -31.52
C GLY A 217 -16.99 13.37 -30.37
N CYS A 218 -15.96 13.88 -29.67
CA CYS A 218 -15.39 13.21 -28.50
C CYS A 218 -16.15 13.46 -27.19
N LEU A 219 -17.10 14.40 -27.16
CA LEU A 219 -17.92 14.69 -25.96
C LEU A 219 -18.88 13.54 -25.60
N ASP A 220 -19.05 12.56 -26.48
CA ASP A 220 -19.77 11.31 -26.20
C ASP A 220 -19.04 10.39 -25.20
N ASP A 221 -17.76 10.62 -24.91
CA ASP A 221 -16.99 9.90 -23.89
C ASP A 221 -17.27 10.45 -22.47
N PRO A 222 -17.85 9.65 -21.56
CA PRO A 222 -18.14 10.08 -20.18
C PRO A 222 -16.92 10.61 -19.40
N ALA A 223 -15.70 10.15 -19.74
CA ALA A 223 -14.47 10.58 -19.08
C ALA A 223 -13.98 11.97 -19.55
N ILE A 224 -14.38 12.39 -20.75
CA ILE A 224 -14.09 13.71 -21.32
C ILE A 224 -15.16 14.70 -20.85
N LEU A 225 -16.42 14.26 -20.89
CA LEU A 225 -17.61 15.03 -20.54
C LEU A 225 -17.56 15.65 -19.13
N GLY A 226 -17.15 14.85 -18.13
CA GLY A 226 -17.04 15.32 -16.74
C GLY A 226 -15.95 16.38 -16.53
N ARG A 227 -14.94 16.43 -17.40
CA ARG A 227 -13.88 17.45 -17.33
C ARG A 227 -14.23 18.71 -18.09
N VAL A 228 -14.91 18.59 -19.23
CA VAL A 228 -15.40 19.74 -19.99
C VAL A 228 -16.44 20.51 -19.18
N PHE A 229 -17.30 19.83 -18.43
CA PHE A 229 -18.22 20.45 -17.48
C PHE A 229 -17.49 21.35 -16.47
N GLN A 230 -16.43 20.84 -15.84
CA GLN A 230 -15.62 21.58 -14.87
C GLN A 230 -14.86 22.77 -15.47
N MET A 231 -14.67 22.80 -16.79
CA MET A 231 -13.97 23.90 -17.48
C MET A 231 -14.89 25.05 -17.85
N ILE A 232 -16.18 24.78 -18.03
CA ILE A 232 -17.17 25.77 -18.46
C ILE A 232 -17.93 26.33 -17.25
N ASP A 233 -17.94 25.60 -16.13
CA ASP A 233 -18.38 26.06 -14.81
C ASP A 233 -17.36 27.08 -14.25
N ASP A 234 -17.43 28.30 -14.77
CA ASP A 234 -16.49 29.40 -14.51
C ASP A 234 -16.53 29.87 -13.05
N ASN A 235 -17.68 29.72 -12.38
CA ASN A 235 -17.87 30.12 -11.00
C ASN A 235 -17.59 28.99 -9.97
N HIS A 236 -17.44 27.75 -10.44
CA HIS A 236 -17.15 26.53 -9.68
C HIS A 236 -18.22 26.16 -8.61
N ASP A 237 -19.47 26.57 -8.80
CA ASP A 237 -20.57 26.27 -7.90
C ASP A 237 -21.22 24.90 -8.19
N GLY A 238 -20.81 24.23 -9.28
CA GLY A 238 -21.31 22.94 -9.71
C GLY A 238 -22.62 23.01 -10.50
N ILE A 239 -23.05 24.21 -10.91
CA ILE A 239 -24.28 24.52 -11.65
C ILE A 239 -23.89 25.35 -12.88
N LEU A 240 -24.00 24.72 -14.05
CA LEU A 240 -23.77 25.42 -15.31
C LEU A 240 -25.00 26.25 -15.68
N ASP A 241 -24.85 27.56 -15.85
CA ASP A 241 -25.89 28.38 -16.44
C ASP A 241 -25.83 28.39 -17.99
N GLN A 242 -26.86 28.98 -18.61
CA GLN A 242 -26.99 29.00 -20.07
C GLN A 242 -25.87 29.82 -20.73
N ASP A 243 -25.44 30.91 -20.12
CA ASP A 243 -24.43 31.81 -20.70
C ASP A 243 -23.03 31.22 -20.57
N GLU A 244 -22.72 30.60 -19.42
CA GLU A 244 -21.51 29.80 -19.20
C GLU A 244 -21.43 28.70 -20.27
N PHE A 245 -22.50 27.90 -20.43
CA PHE A 245 -22.54 26.85 -21.44
C PHE A 245 -22.31 27.35 -22.86
N VAL A 246 -23.07 28.36 -23.28
CA VAL A 246 -23.04 28.86 -24.66
C VAL A 246 -21.67 29.45 -24.96
N ASN A 247 -21.08 30.22 -24.04
CA ASN A 247 -19.78 30.85 -24.26
C ASN A 247 -18.64 29.82 -24.23
N GLY A 248 -18.65 28.87 -23.29
CA GLY A 248 -17.62 27.84 -23.21
C GLY A 248 -17.60 26.89 -24.40
N ILE A 249 -18.78 26.48 -24.90
CA ILE A 249 -18.85 25.64 -26.12
C ILE A 249 -18.51 26.48 -27.37
N HIS A 250 -18.93 27.73 -27.46
CA HIS A 250 -18.59 28.60 -28.58
C HIS A 250 -17.07 28.86 -28.67
N GLU A 251 -16.38 29.03 -27.54
CA GLU A 251 -14.92 29.13 -27.50
C GLU A 251 -14.26 27.81 -27.95
N LEU A 252 -14.85 26.66 -27.58
CA LEU A 252 -14.43 25.35 -28.08
C LEU A 252 -14.66 25.17 -29.59
N LEU A 253 -15.63 25.86 -30.20
CA LEU A 253 -15.85 25.80 -31.65
C LEU A 253 -14.92 26.76 -32.43
N HIS A 254 -14.62 27.94 -31.86
CA HIS A 254 -13.85 29.00 -32.53
C HIS A 254 -12.55 29.37 -31.80
N PRO A 255 -11.48 28.55 -31.90
CA PRO A 255 -10.19 28.86 -31.28
C PRO A 255 -9.52 30.08 -31.92
N THR A 256 -8.99 30.98 -31.09
CA THR A 256 -8.32 32.21 -31.53
C THR A 256 -6.86 32.03 -31.99
N THR A 257 -6.26 30.84 -31.85
CA THR A 257 -4.84 30.57 -32.22
C THR A 257 -4.67 29.35 -33.13
N GLN A 258 -3.70 29.41 -34.05
CA GLN A 258 -3.44 28.38 -35.07
C GLN A 258 -3.03 27.01 -34.47
N GLU A 259 -2.35 27.02 -33.32
CA GLU A 259 -1.94 25.82 -32.58
C GLU A 259 -3.11 25.12 -31.86
N ALA A 260 -4.20 25.84 -31.58
CA ALA A 260 -5.40 25.32 -30.93
C ALA A 260 -6.40 24.70 -31.92
N LYS A 261 -6.03 24.46 -33.19
CA LYS A 261 -6.96 23.98 -34.22
C LYS A 261 -7.27 22.48 -34.18
N THR A 262 -6.53 21.66 -33.44
CA THR A 262 -6.88 20.23 -33.30
C THR A 262 -7.49 19.97 -31.92
N LEU A 263 -8.71 19.42 -31.88
CA LEU A 263 -9.44 19.12 -30.64
C LEU A 263 -8.63 18.25 -29.66
N ARG A 264 -7.83 17.30 -30.18
CA ARG A 264 -6.88 16.51 -29.38
C ARG A 264 -5.73 17.33 -28.79
N ALA A 265 -5.19 18.31 -29.51
CA ALA A 265 -4.17 19.20 -28.96
C ALA A 265 -4.77 20.22 -27.98
N ARG A 266 -6.03 20.63 -28.16
CA ARG A 266 -6.77 21.48 -27.21
C ARG A 266 -7.05 20.74 -25.92
N ILE A 267 -7.52 19.49 -26.00
CA ILE A 267 -7.66 18.63 -24.84
C ILE A 267 -6.28 18.39 -24.23
N ALA A 268 -5.21 18.09 -24.99
CA ALA A 268 -3.87 17.91 -24.42
C ALA A 268 -3.28 19.18 -23.77
N LYS A 269 -3.50 20.37 -24.35
CA LYS A 269 -3.00 21.68 -23.88
C LYS A 269 -3.87 22.32 -22.80
N ALA A 270 -5.16 21.96 -22.69
CA ALA A 270 -6.06 22.36 -21.61
C ALA A 270 -6.14 21.32 -20.47
N VAL A 271 -5.87 20.03 -20.74
CA VAL A 271 -5.65 18.96 -19.74
C VAL A 271 -4.30 19.11 -19.04
N LEU A 272 -3.37 19.84 -19.66
CA LEU A 272 -2.21 20.38 -18.98
C LEU A 272 -2.52 21.84 -18.67
N PRO A 273 -3.14 22.17 -17.52
CA PRO A 273 -2.99 23.53 -17.03
C PRO A 273 -1.50 23.83 -17.04
N ALA A 274 -1.09 24.83 -17.81
CA ALA A 274 0.19 25.48 -17.60
C ALA A 274 0.05 26.24 -16.28
N VAL A 275 0.12 25.53 -15.14
CA VAL A 275 0.16 26.12 -13.80
C VAL A 275 1.07 25.26 -12.89
N GLU A 276 2.29 25.75 -12.75
CA GLU A 276 3.08 25.86 -11.52
C GLU A 276 3.27 24.64 -10.60
N ASN A 277 3.77 23.52 -11.13
CA ASN A 277 4.62 22.63 -10.32
C ASN A 277 5.88 22.30 -11.14
N ASP A 278 6.56 23.36 -11.60
CA ASP A 278 7.79 23.24 -12.35
C ASP A 278 8.97 23.04 -11.39
N PHE A 279 9.41 21.79 -11.25
CA PHE A 279 10.68 21.45 -10.60
C PHE A 279 11.87 21.53 -11.58
N GLY A 280 11.69 22.05 -12.79
CA GLY A 280 12.75 22.26 -13.77
C GLY A 280 13.86 23.21 -13.31
N HIS A 281 13.58 24.05 -12.30
CA HIS A 281 14.60 24.85 -11.63
C HIS A 281 15.55 24.02 -10.75
N VAL A 282 15.17 22.80 -10.33
CA VAL A 282 15.97 21.97 -9.42
C VAL A 282 17.14 21.34 -10.17
N LYS A 283 18.34 21.89 -9.98
CA LYS A 283 19.58 21.32 -10.53
C LYS A 283 20.55 20.88 -9.43
N SER A 284 20.38 21.39 -8.22
CA SER A 284 21.21 21.12 -7.07
C SER A 284 20.39 20.79 -5.82
N VAL A 285 20.75 19.72 -5.12
CA VAL A 285 20.05 19.23 -3.93
C VAL A 285 21.02 19.07 -2.77
N ALA A 286 20.67 19.65 -1.62
CA ALA A 286 21.31 19.34 -0.35
C ALA A 286 20.61 18.18 0.35
N ILE A 287 21.38 17.19 0.79
CA ILE A 287 20.87 16.03 1.53
C ILE A 287 21.49 16.04 2.93
N ILE A 288 20.67 16.13 3.95
CA ILE A 288 21.12 16.24 5.34
C ILE A 288 21.13 14.85 5.98
N GLY A 289 22.29 14.21 6.02
CA GLY A 289 22.52 12.88 6.58
C GLY A 289 22.88 11.82 5.52
N ALA A 290 23.92 11.03 5.79
CA ALA A 290 24.39 9.89 4.99
C ALA A 290 23.94 8.54 5.56
N GLY A 291 22.76 8.51 6.20
CA GLY A 291 22.08 7.26 6.56
C GLY A 291 21.48 6.56 5.33
N VAL A 292 20.84 5.39 5.55
CA VAL A 292 20.22 4.59 4.48
C VAL A 292 19.22 5.36 3.60
N ALA A 293 18.55 6.38 4.16
CA ALA A 293 17.63 7.23 3.41
C ALA A 293 18.38 8.21 2.49
N GLY A 294 19.32 8.99 3.04
CA GLY A 294 20.08 9.98 2.26
C GLY A 294 20.89 9.35 1.13
N LEU A 295 21.47 8.16 1.35
CA LEU A 295 22.18 7.41 0.31
C LEU A 295 21.26 6.99 -0.85
N GLN A 296 20.04 6.54 -0.56
CA GLN A 296 19.07 6.16 -1.59
C GLN A 296 18.57 7.38 -2.37
N VAL A 297 18.29 8.49 -1.68
CA VAL A 297 17.92 9.76 -2.31
C VAL A 297 19.02 10.23 -3.26
N ALA A 298 20.26 10.32 -2.77
CA ALA A 298 21.37 10.80 -3.57
C ALA A 298 21.54 9.99 -4.85
N ARG A 299 21.54 8.65 -4.73
CA ARG A 299 21.63 7.77 -5.90
C ARG A 299 20.53 8.02 -6.91
N ARG A 300 19.26 8.07 -6.48
CA ARG A 300 18.12 8.27 -7.38
C ARG A 300 18.17 9.63 -8.08
N LEU A 301 18.55 10.69 -7.38
CA LEU A 301 18.61 12.02 -7.97
C LEU A 301 19.80 12.18 -8.93
N MET A 302 20.94 11.54 -8.63
CA MET A 302 22.09 11.50 -9.55
C MET A 302 21.78 10.77 -10.86
N GLU A 303 20.94 9.73 -10.84
CA GLU A 303 20.53 8.99 -12.06
C GLU A 303 19.78 9.86 -13.07
N ILE A 304 19.07 10.90 -12.60
CA ILE A 304 18.37 11.87 -13.46
C ILE A 304 19.18 13.16 -13.67
N GLY A 305 20.48 13.16 -13.35
CA GLY A 305 21.40 14.26 -13.60
C GLY A 305 21.32 15.43 -12.61
N ILE A 306 20.66 15.26 -11.46
CA ILE A 306 20.61 16.30 -10.42
C ILE A 306 21.88 16.22 -9.55
N SER A 307 22.56 17.36 -9.41
CA SER A 307 23.77 17.46 -8.58
C SER A 307 23.42 17.40 -7.10
N CYS A 308 23.99 16.45 -6.37
CA CYS A 308 23.72 16.24 -4.96
C CYS A 308 24.93 16.57 -4.09
N THR A 309 24.70 17.10 -2.89
CA THR A 309 25.72 17.19 -1.83
C THR A 309 25.14 16.62 -0.55
N ILE A 310 25.78 15.59 0.01
CA ILE A 310 25.38 15.01 1.30
C ILE A 310 26.19 15.70 2.40
N PHE A 311 25.53 16.18 3.44
CA PHE A 311 26.16 16.68 4.67
C PHE A 311 26.02 15.64 5.78
N GLU A 312 27.12 15.12 6.29
CA GLU A 312 27.14 14.11 7.34
C GLU A 312 27.99 14.56 8.54
N LYS A 313 27.38 14.54 9.72
CA LYS A 313 28.04 14.94 10.97
C LYS A 313 29.09 13.93 11.41
N SER A 314 28.87 12.65 11.12
CA SER A 314 29.77 11.55 11.43
C SER A 314 30.93 11.47 10.44
N GLU A 315 31.89 10.60 10.74
CA GLU A 315 33.05 10.34 9.89
C GLU A 315 32.81 9.33 8.76
N ASN A 316 31.64 8.68 8.72
CA ASN A 316 31.31 7.64 7.74
C ASN A 316 29.79 7.59 7.48
N VAL A 317 29.39 6.85 6.46
CA VAL A 317 27.98 6.59 6.11
C VAL A 317 27.35 5.60 7.10
N GLY A 318 26.03 5.41 7.00
CA GLY A 318 25.29 4.36 7.72
C GLY A 318 24.42 4.88 8.86
N GLY A 319 24.68 6.09 9.36
CA GLY A 319 23.86 6.73 10.38
C GLY A 319 23.83 5.91 11.68
N CYS A 320 22.64 5.48 12.11
CA CYS A 320 22.47 4.72 13.36
C CYS A 320 23.15 3.32 13.34
N TRP A 321 23.60 2.85 12.18
CA TRP A 321 24.31 1.57 12.04
C TRP A 321 25.82 1.68 12.25
N GLN A 322 26.38 2.89 12.16
CA GLN A 322 27.81 3.11 12.35
C GLN A 322 28.23 2.83 13.80
N LYS A 323 27.45 3.33 14.76
CA LYS A 323 27.69 3.16 16.20
C LYS A 323 26.39 3.25 16.97
N ASN A 324 26.12 2.25 17.81
CA ASN A 324 24.94 2.19 18.66
C ASN A 324 25.25 1.45 19.97
N TYR A 325 24.21 1.14 20.76
CA TYR A 325 24.36 0.36 22.00
C TYR A 325 25.01 -1.02 21.77
N ALA A 326 25.60 -1.59 22.83
CA ALA A 326 26.28 -2.88 22.77
C ALA A 326 25.38 -3.98 22.17
N ASP A 327 25.97 -4.83 21.33
CA ASP A 327 25.31 -5.97 20.68
C ASP A 327 24.06 -5.61 19.83
N PHE A 328 23.97 -4.36 19.35
CA PHE A 328 22.90 -3.95 18.44
C PHE A 328 22.92 -4.75 17.13
N GLY A 329 21.74 -4.95 16.53
CA GLY A 329 21.57 -5.70 15.30
C GLY A 329 20.13 -5.66 14.79
N LEU A 330 19.87 -6.35 13.68
CA LEU A 330 18.56 -6.42 13.07
C LEU A 330 17.61 -7.32 13.86
N GLN A 331 16.38 -6.81 13.98
CA GLN A 331 15.25 -7.51 14.56
C GLN A 331 14.59 -8.48 13.57
N VAL A 332 14.67 -8.14 12.28
CA VAL A 332 14.06 -8.87 11.17
C VAL A 332 15.12 -9.61 10.37
N PRO A 333 14.75 -10.66 9.60
CA PRO A 333 15.67 -11.31 8.70
C PRO A 333 16.31 -10.34 7.69
N ARG A 334 17.56 -10.60 7.27
CA ARG A 334 18.35 -9.74 6.38
C ARG A 334 17.63 -9.34 5.09
N GLU A 335 16.83 -10.24 4.51
CA GLU A 335 16.03 -10.00 3.30
C GLU A 335 14.97 -8.88 3.42
N LEU A 336 14.57 -8.54 4.65
CA LEU A 336 13.67 -7.40 4.95
C LEU A 336 14.44 -6.09 5.20
N PHE A 337 15.77 -6.15 5.09
CA PHE A 337 16.67 -5.03 5.25
C PHE A 337 17.68 -5.00 4.10
N GLU A 338 17.16 -5.13 2.89
CA GLU A 338 17.88 -5.03 1.62
C GLU A 338 17.51 -3.72 0.90
N PHE A 339 18.48 -3.11 0.22
CA PHE A 339 18.21 -2.09 -0.78
C PHE A 339 17.46 -2.72 -1.96
N PRO A 340 16.36 -2.13 -2.46
CA PRO A 340 15.48 -2.77 -3.44
C PRO A 340 16.17 -3.26 -4.71
N ASP A 341 17.21 -2.58 -5.17
CA ASP A 341 17.98 -2.88 -6.39
C ASP A 341 19.43 -3.25 -6.10
N PHE A 342 19.74 -3.62 -4.86
CA PHE A 342 21.07 -4.05 -4.46
C PHE A 342 20.97 -5.11 -3.36
N PRO A 343 20.56 -6.36 -3.67
CA PRO A 343 20.45 -7.43 -2.68
C PRO A 343 21.80 -7.74 -2.02
N TYR A 344 21.79 -8.44 -0.87
CA TYR A 344 23.05 -8.94 -0.30
C TYR A 344 23.76 -9.84 -1.33
N PRO A 345 25.05 -9.61 -1.63
CA PRO A 345 25.83 -10.49 -2.50
C PRO A 345 25.89 -11.92 -1.95
N ASP A 346 25.93 -12.92 -2.83
CA ASP A 346 25.93 -14.34 -2.43
C ASP A 346 27.16 -14.72 -1.58
N ASP A 347 28.30 -14.08 -1.82
CA ASP A 347 29.56 -14.25 -1.09
C ASP A 347 29.66 -13.35 0.16
N PHE A 348 28.67 -12.49 0.41
CA PHE A 348 28.64 -11.63 1.58
C PHE A 348 28.28 -12.43 2.84
N LYS A 349 29.28 -12.64 3.70
CA LYS A 349 29.11 -13.34 4.98
C LYS A 349 28.24 -12.50 5.91
N CYS A 350 27.02 -12.97 6.15
CA CYS A 350 26.05 -12.26 6.97
C CYS A 350 25.00 -13.23 7.52
N ASP A 351 24.78 -13.17 8.83
CA ASP A 351 23.77 -13.97 9.51
C ASP A 351 22.34 -13.69 9.01
N LEU A 352 21.41 -14.63 9.24
CA LEU A 352 20.00 -14.41 8.90
C LEU A 352 19.43 -13.19 9.64
N PHE A 353 19.90 -12.93 10.87
CA PHE A 353 19.58 -11.74 11.67
C PHE A 353 20.87 -10.97 11.94
N PRO A 354 21.28 -10.08 11.02
CA PRO A 354 22.60 -9.48 11.03
C PRO A 354 22.88 -8.63 12.27
N THR A 355 24.12 -8.66 12.75
CA THR A 355 24.67 -7.74 13.73
C THR A 355 24.83 -6.34 13.14
N GLY A 356 24.92 -5.32 14.00
CA GLY A 356 25.17 -3.93 13.60
C GLY A 356 26.37 -3.76 12.65
N PRO A 357 27.55 -4.34 12.96
CA PRO A 357 28.70 -4.31 12.06
C PRO A 357 28.48 -4.93 10.68
N GLU A 358 27.74 -6.05 10.59
CA GLU A 358 27.42 -6.68 9.30
C GLU A 358 26.52 -5.80 8.44
N VAL A 359 25.51 -5.16 9.06
CA VAL A 359 24.63 -4.19 8.37
C VAL A 359 25.42 -2.97 7.91
N GLN A 360 26.31 -2.45 8.76
CA GLN A 360 27.17 -1.33 8.42
C GLN A 360 28.05 -1.67 7.21
N ALA A 361 28.68 -2.84 7.19
CA ALA A 361 29.52 -3.28 6.07
C ALA A 361 28.73 -3.35 4.74
N TYR A 362 27.47 -3.81 4.79
CA TYR A 362 26.59 -3.83 3.62
C TYR A 362 26.22 -2.41 3.14
N ILE A 363 25.94 -1.47 4.06
CA ILE A 363 25.67 -0.08 3.70
C ILE A 363 26.90 0.59 3.08
N GLU A 364 28.09 0.33 3.62
CA GLU A 364 29.34 0.82 3.03
C GLU A 364 29.59 0.25 1.65
N LEU A 365 29.30 -1.03 1.44
CA LEU A 365 29.40 -1.67 0.12
C LEU A 365 28.47 -1.00 -0.89
N TYR A 366 27.21 -0.72 -0.50
CA TYR A 366 26.27 0.04 -1.32
C TYR A 366 26.83 1.43 -1.67
N ALA A 367 27.29 2.19 -0.66
CA ALA A 367 27.81 3.54 -0.86
C ALA A 367 29.06 3.58 -1.75
N LYS A 368 29.97 2.59 -1.62
CA LYS A 368 31.14 2.44 -2.49
C LYS A 368 30.74 2.10 -3.93
N THR A 369 29.83 1.14 -4.11
CA THR A 369 29.36 0.69 -5.43
C THR A 369 28.78 1.84 -6.25
N PHE A 370 27.99 2.70 -5.61
CA PHE A 370 27.33 3.84 -6.26
C PHE A 370 28.10 5.16 -6.11
N LYS A 371 29.37 5.13 -5.68
CA LYS A 371 30.27 6.30 -5.56
C LYS A 371 29.68 7.44 -4.72
N LEU A 372 28.90 7.12 -3.70
CA LEU A 372 28.21 8.11 -2.86
C LEU A 372 29.16 8.81 -1.87
N TYR A 373 30.33 8.23 -1.62
CA TYR A 373 31.39 8.88 -0.83
C TYR A 373 31.90 10.17 -1.47
N ASP A 374 31.93 10.23 -2.81
CA ASP A 374 32.52 11.35 -3.57
C ASP A 374 31.71 12.65 -3.41
N ILE A 375 30.42 12.53 -3.10
CA ILE A 375 29.50 13.66 -2.91
C ILE A 375 29.18 13.93 -1.43
N ALA A 376 29.75 13.14 -0.52
CA ALA A 376 29.49 13.23 0.91
C ALA A 376 30.57 14.08 1.61
N GLN A 377 30.11 15.08 2.36
CA GLN A 377 30.93 15.90 3.23
C GLN A 377 30.80 15.38 4.67
N PHE A 378 31.72 14.52 5.08
CA PHE A 378 31.82 14.00 6.44
C PHE A 378 32.39 15.02 7.43
N LYS A 379 32.11 14.79 8.71
CA LYS A 379 32.46 15.69 9.83
C LYS A 379 31.94 17.11 9.61
N THR A 380 30.79 17.22 8.92
CA THR A 380 30.14 18.48 8.58
C THR A 380 28.74 18.50 9.18
N THR A 381 28.53 19.34 10.19
CA THR A 381 27.24 19.45 10.88
C THR A 381 26.44 20.60 10.31
N VAL A 382 25.24 20.33 9.82
CA VAL A 382 24.31 21.40 9.42
C VAL A 382 23.70 22.00 10.68
N VAL A 383 23.85 23.31 10.82
CA VAL A 383 23.43 24.07 12.02
C VAL A 383 22.21 24.92 11.74
N GLU A 384 21.98 25.32 10.48
CA GLU A 384 20.87 26.19 10.13
C GLU A 384 20.48 26.01 8.64
N LEU A 385 19.17 26.10 8.37
CA LEU A 385 18.54 26.00 7.06
C LEU A 385 17.66 27.23 6.85
N GLN A 386 18.02 28.04 5.86
CA GLN A 386 17.33 29.29 5.56
C GLN A 386 16.72 29.23 4.16
N PRO A 387 15.50 29.72 3.93
CA PRO A 387 15.02 29.97 2.58
C PRO A 387 15.96 30.95 1.86
N SER A 388 16.23 30.70 0.58
CA SER A 388 17.01 31.64 -0.24
C SER A 388 16.20 32.93 -0.44
N GLY A 389 16.50 33.98 0.32
CA GLY A 389 15.67 35.19 0.47
C GLY A 389 15.02 35.73 -0.82
N GLY A 390 13.70 35.51 -0.97
CA GLY A 390 12.89 35.98 -2.10
C GLY A 390 12.94 35.12 -3.37
N GLN A 391 13.76 34.07 -3.40
CA GLN A 391 13.89 33.11 -4.50
C GLN A 391 13.50 31.69 -4.05
N ARG A 392 13.35 30.76 -4.99
CA ARG A 392 13.18 29.33 -4.68
C ARG A 392 14.48 28.72 -4.14
N GLY A 393 14.35 27.66 -3.35
CA GLY A 393 15.48 26.93 -2.79
C GLY A 393 15.93 27.37 -1.39
N TRP A 394 17.08 26.82 -0.97
CA TRP A 394 17.56 26.81 0.41
C TRP A 394 19.04 27.14 0.50
N THR A 395 19.40 27.93 1.52
CA THR A 395 20.78 28.12 1.98
C THR A 395 21.05 27.21 3.17
N VAL A 396 22.01 26.30 3.02
CA VAL A 396 22.45 25.38 4.06
C VAL A 396 23.66 25.98 4.74
N VAL A 397 23.55 26.23 6.05
CA VAL A 397 24.64 26.70 6.90
C VAL A 397 25.17 25.53 7.70
N PHE A 398 26.47 25.29 7.59
CA PHE A 398 27.11 24.13 8.17
C PHE A 398 28.45 24.47 8.80
N GLU A 399 28.85 23.66 9.77
CA GLU A 399 30.12 23.76 10.46
C GLU A 399 30.98 22.53 10.17
N LYS A 400 32.22 22.78 9.75
CA LYS A 400 33.26 21.78 9.56
C LYS A 400 34.53 22.29 10.23
N GLU A 401 35.13 21.48 11.11
CA GLU A 401 36.37 21.85 11.81
C GLU A 401 36.29 23.21 12.54
N LYS A 402 35.13 23.51 13.15
CA LYS A 402 34.80 24.78 13.82
C LYS A 402 34.74 26.01 12.89
N GLN A 403 34.79 25.81 11.58
CA GLN A 403 34.56 26.86 10.59
C GLN A 403 33.11 26.79 10.10
N ARG A 404 32.41 27.90 10.19
CA ARG A 404 31.04 28.05 9.71
C ARG A 404 31.05 28.51 8.26
N SER A 405 30.32 27.81 7.41
CA SER A 405 30.19 28.09 5.97
C SER A 405 28.72 27.97 5.56
N SER A 406 28.38 28.52 4.39
CA SER A 406 27.05 28.37 3.82
C SER A 406 27.11 28.08 2.32
N LYS A 407 26.09 27.37 1.81
CA LYS A 407 25.95 27.08 0.38
C LYS A 407 24.48 27.02 -0.01
N ALA A 408 24.14 27.61 -1.14
CA ALA A 408 22.79 27.60 -1.70
C ALA A 408 22.54 26.34 -2.55
N PHE A 409 21.30 25.87 -2.52
CA PHE A 409 20.79 24.72 -3.26
C PHE A 409 19.36 25.00 -3.72
N ASP A 410 18.95 24.41 -4.84
CA ASP A 410 17.59 24.59 -5.37
C ASP A 410 16.55 23.80 -4.57
N TYR A 411 16.97 22.71 -3.93
CA TYR A 411 16.09 21.84 -3.15
C TYR A 411 16.82 21.23 -1.95
N LEU A 412 16.05 20.91 -0.91
CA LEU A 412 16.55 20.37 0.34
C LEU A 412 15.90 19.02 0.67
N VAL A 413 16.68 18.03 1.09
CA VAL A 413 16.18 16.77 1.64
C VAL A 413 16.71 16.55 3.05
N VAL A 414 15.79 16.48 4.02
CA VAL A 414 16.09 16.18 5.42
C VAL A 414 16.07 14.66 5.61
N ALA A 415 17.24 14.07 5.83
CA ALA A 415 17.45 12.63 5.99
C ALA A 415 18.19 12.25 7.29
N THR A 416 17.91 13.00 8.36
CA THR A 416 18.63 12.95 9.66
C THR A 416 18.32 11.72 10.53
N GLY A 417 17.39 10.87 10.09
CA GLY A 417 16.96 9.67 10.81
C GLY A 417 16.03 9.95 12.00
N MET A 418 15.46 8.89 12.57
CA MET A 418 14.55 8.95 13.72
C MET A 418 15.19 8.65 15.08
N TYR A 419 16.37 8.03 15.09
CA TYR A 419 16.95 7.39 16.27
C TYR A 419 18.39 7.86 16.55
N SER A 420 18.66 9.16 16.37
CA SER A 420 20.02 9.69 16.41
C SER A 420 20.22 10.75 17.50
N TRP A 421 19.52 11.88 17.45
CA TRP A 421 19.74 12.99 18.38
C TRP A 421 18.56 13.97 18.44
N PRO A 422 18.24 14.57 19.61
CA PRO A 422 18.85 14.29 20.91
C PRO A 422 18.26 13.06 21.62
N PRO A 423 19.07 12.30 22.39
CA PRO A 423 18.56 11.26 23.28
C PRO A 423 17.63 11.90 24.32
N HIS A 424 16.51 11.25 24.58
CA HIS A 424 15.54 11.76 25.54
C HIS A 424 15.84 11.16 26.92
N ILE A 425 16.42 11.96 27.82
CA ILE A 425 16.76 11.55 29.19
C ILE A 425 15.89 12.35 30.19
N PRO A 426 14.73 11.84 30.60
CA PRO A 426 13.89 12.50 31.60
C PRO A 426 14.49 12.29 33.00
N LEU A 427 15.47 13.12 33.35
CA LEU A 427 16.11 13.06 34.67
C LEU A 427 15.09 13.33 35.77
N ALA A 428 15.02 12.41 36.74
CA ALA A 428 14.20 12.55 37.93
C ALA A 428 14.84 13.55 38.92
N ARG A 429 14.14 13.85 40.01
CA ARG A 429 14.62 14.77 41.04
C ARG A 429 15.96 14.30 41.61
N ASP A 430 16.78 15.24 42.06
CA ASP A 430 18.06 14.96 42.74
C ASP A 430 19.10 14.16 41.91
N ALA A 431 18.95 14.06 40.58
CA ALA A 431 19.90 13.35 39.73
C ALA A 431 21.36 13.83 39.86
N SER A 432 21.58 15.11 40.22
CA SER A 432 22.90 15.68 40.49
C SER A 432 23.60 15.12 41.74
N LYS A 433 22.86 14.49 42.66
CA LYS A 433 23.41 13.88 43.87
C LYS A 433 23.97 12.47 43.61
N PHE A 434 23.55 11.84 42.51
CA PHE A 434 23.93 10.47 42.20
C PHE A 434 25.42 10.37 41.88
N LYS A 435 26.15 9.54 42.62
CA LYS A 435 27.60 9.34 42.44
C LYS A 435 27.94 8.29 41.37
N GLY A 436 26.93 7.54 40.90
CA GLY A 436 27.07 6.55 39.83
C GLY A 436 27.01 7.15 38.43
N GLN A 437 26.90 6.29 37.42
CA GLN A 437 26.87 6.69 36.02
C GLN A 437 25.43 6.78 35.49
N ILE A 438 25.06 7.90 34.86
CA ILE A 438 23.80 8.02 34.13
C ILE A 438 24.11 8.00 32.63
N LEU A 439 23.55 7.03 31.92
CA LEU A 439 23.74 6.83 30.50
C LEU A 439 22.38 6.85 29.77
N HIS A 440 22.40 7.20 28.49
CA HIS A 440 21.32 6.81 27.58
C HIS A 440 21.69 5.50 26.89
N SER A 441 20.71 4.73 26.45
CA SER A 441 20.92 3.45 25.76
C SER A 441 21.97 3.56 24.64
N CYS A 442 21.87 4.55 23.76
CA CYS A 442 22.81 4.73 22.64
C CYS A 442 24.27 5.06 23.03
N THR A 443 24.54 5.41 24.30
CA THR A 443 25.91 5.64 24.80
C THR A 443 26.48 4.42 25.52
N PHE A 444 25.64 3.44 25.88
CA PHE A 444 26.06 2.14 26.41
C PHE A 444 26.59 1.25 25.29
N THR A 445 27.77 1.57 24.78
CA THR A 445 28.38 0.94 23.59
C THR A 445 29.31 -0.24 23.92
N ASP A 446 29.72 -0.38 25.18
CA ASP A 446 30.55 -1.48 25.67
C ASP A 446 29.94 -2.09 26.93
N ARG A 447 29.60 -3.38 26.86
CA ARG A 447 28.98 -4.11 27.96
C ARG A 447 29.90 -4.24 29.18
N LYS A 448 31.23 -4.23 28.99
CA LYS A 448 32.23 -4.37 30.06
C LYS A 448 32.10 -3.29 31.13
N VAL A 449 31.59 -2.12 30.75
CA VAL A 449 31.34 -1.01 31.68
C VAL A 449 30.31 -1.39 32.75
N ALA A 450 29.46 -2.38 32.50
CA ALA A 450 28.47 -2.88 33.45
C ALA A 450 28.99 -4.02 34.37
N SER A 451 30.16 -4.60 34.09
CA SER A 451 30.70 -5.77 34.81
C SER A 451 30.71 -5.56 36.33
N GLY A 452 30.07 -6.47 37.07
CA GLY A 452 30.02 -6.47 38.54
C GLY A 452 29.24 -5.31 39.17
N LYS A 453 28.52 -4.50 38.38
CA LYS A 453 27.74 -3.35 38.86
C LYS A 453 26.28 -3.70 39.13
N LYS A 454 25.63 -2.89 39.96
CA LYS A 454 24.17 -2.78 40.05
C LYS A 454 23.68 -1.82 38.98
N VAL A 455 22.90 -2.33 38.03
CA VAL A 455 22.44 -1.58 36.85
C VAL A 455 20.92 -1.46 36.87
N VAL A 456 20.41 -0.23 36.87
CA VAL A 456 18.99 0.06 36.67
C VAL A 456 18.78 0.52 35.23
N VAL A 457 18.00 -0.22 34.46
CA VAL A 457 17.62 0.15 33.09
C VAL A 457 16.20 0.70 33.11
N VAL A 458 15.99 1.87 32.50
CA VAL A 458 14.72 2.59 32.50
C VAL A 458 14.09 2.55 31.11
N GLY A 459 12.85 2.08 31.03
CA GLY A 459 12.07 2.02 29.79
C GLY A 459 11.61 0.60 29.46
N GLY A 460 10.49 0.50 28.77
CA GLY A 460 9.90 -0.77 28.37
C GLY A 460 10.23 -1.17 26.93
N GLY A 461 10.89 -0.31 26.14
CA GLY A 461 11.13 -0.49 24.70
C GLY A 461 12.31 -1.42 24.35
N LYS A 462 12.48 -1.73 23.06
CA LYS A 462 13.52 -2.66 22.56
C LYS A 462 14.92 -2.35 23.09
N SER A 463 15.35 -1.09 22.97
CA SER A 463 16.69 -0.69 23.42
C SER A 463 16.88 -0.93 24.92
N ALA A 464 15.84 -0.70 25.75
CA ALA A 464 15.93 -0.95 27.18
C ALA A 464 16.10 -2.44 27.48
N VAL A 465 15.33 -3.30 26.82
CA VAL A 465 15.45 -4.76 26.95
C VAL A 465 16.83 -5.25 26.50
N ASP A 466 17.34 -4.78 25.37
CA ASP A 466 18.68 -5.17 24.88
C ASP A 466 19.79 -4.72 25.82
N ASN A 467 19.69 -3.50 26.38
CA ASN A 467 20.67 -2.98 27.32
C ASN A 467 20.64 -3.79 28.63
N ALA A 468 19.45 -4.16 29.12
CA ALA A 468 19.31 -5.01 30.30
C ALA A 468 19.90 -6.41 30.07
N VAL A 469 19.62 -7.02 28.91
CA VAL A 469 20.21 -8.31 28.51
C VAL A 469 21.73 -8.21 28.41
N SER A 470 22.25 -7.16 27.77
CA SER A 470 23.69 -6.95 27.58
C SER A 470 24.43 -6.75 28.91
N ALA A 471 23.86 -5.96 29.82
CA ALA A 471 24.41 -5.79 31.17
C ALA A 471 24.39 -7.11 31.95
N ALA A 472 23.27 -7.83 31.94
CA ALA A 472 23.15 -9.12 32.62
C ALA A 472 24.10 -10.20 32.06
N LYS A 473 24.41 -10.19 30.76
CA LYS A 473 25.43 -11.07 30.15
C LYS A 473 26.83 -10.84 30.71
N GLU A 474 27.15 -9.61 31.11
CA GLU A 474 28.44 -9.24 31.71
C GLU A 474 28.45 -9.42 33.25
N GLY A 475 27.41 -10.03 33.82
CA GLY A 475 27.36 -10.36 35.25
C GLY A 475 26.88 -9.22 36.16
N SER A 476 26.24 -8.19 35.62
CA SER A 476 25.62 -7.12 36.41
C SER A 476 24.37 -7.61 37.15
N GLN A 477 24.12 -7.08 38.35
CA GLN A 477 22.82 -7.18 38.99
C GLN A 477 21.86 -6.18 38.33
N THR A 478 20.98 -6.68 37.46
CA THR A 478 20.20 -5.83 36.54
C THR A 478 18.74 -5.74 36.95
N THR A 479 18.21 -4.52 37.04
CA THR A 479 16.80 -4.23 37.27
C THR A 479 16.24 -3.39 36.14
N LEU A 480 15.22 -3.90 35.44
CA LEU A 480 14.48 -3.19 34.39
C LEU A 480 13.22 -2.53 34.98
N VAL A 481 13.15 -1.21 34.89
CA VAL A 481 12.04 -0.39 35.41
C VAL A 481 11.29 0.24 34.26
N CYS A 482 9.99 -0.02 34.15
CA CYS A 482 9.13 0.60 33.14
C CYS A 482 7.72 0.89 33.66
N ARG A 483 7.05 1.88 33.07
CA ARG A 483 5.67 2.25 33.43
C ARG A 483 4.62 1.32 32.84
N SER A 484 4.94 0.70 31.70
CA SER A 484 4.06 -0.16 30.93
C SER A 484 4.92 -1.17 30.17
N TRP A 485 4.43 -2.40 30.06
CA TRP A 485 5.06 -3.47 29.31
C TRP A 485 4.59 -3.49 27.86
N HIS A 486 5.43 -4.03 26.99
CA HIS A 486 5.12 -4.28 25.58
C HIS A 486 5.19 -5.76 25.28
N TRP A 487 4.46 -6.21 24.27
CA TRP A 487 4.42 -7.60 23.86
C TRP A 487 5.78 -8.03 23.29
N PRO A 488 6.38 -9.11 23.82
CA PRO A 488 7.51 -9.75 23.18
C PRO A 488 7.02 -10.56 21.99
N VAL A 489 7.54 -10.23 20.81
CA VAL A 489 7.19 -10.83 19.52
C VAL A 489 8.29 -11.83 19.16
N PRO A 490 7.96 -13.10 18.89
CA PRO A 490 8.96 -14.10 18.57
C PRO A 490 9.43 -13.92 17.12
N ARG A 491 10.69 -14.28 16.84
CA ARG A 491 11.17 -14.41 15.45
C ARG A 491 10.42 -15.53 14.69
N TYR A 492 10.03 -16.58 15.42
CA TYR A 492 9.28 -17.73 14.89
C TYR A 492 8.07 -18.04 15.77
N LEU A 493 6.89 -18.06 15.16
CA LEU A 493 5.66 -18.50 15.81
C LEU A 493 5.73 -20.01 16.04
N LEU A 494 5.51 -20.43 17.29
CA LEU A 494 5.63 -21.82 17.75
C LEU A 494 6.97 -22.50 17.37
N ASN A 495 8.04 -21.73 17.16
CA ASN A 495 9.34 -22.20 16.65
C ASN A 495 9.29 -22.87 15.26
N LEU A 496 8.21 -22.67 14.49
CA LEU A 496 8.01 -23.32 13.19
C LEU A 496 7.96 -22.31 12.04
N VAL A 497 7.17 -21.25 12.19
CA VAL A 497 6.87 -20.33 11.09
C VAL A 497 7.47 -18.96 11.39
N PRO A 498 8.31 -18.38 10.50
CA PRO A 498 8.82 -17.02 10.71
C PRO A 498 7.67 -16.02 10.86
N PHE A 499 7.73 -15.16 11.88
CA PHE A 499 6.60 -14.29 12.22
C PHE A 499 6.19 -13.33 11.09
N LYS A 500 7.11 -12.98 10.18
CA LYS A 500 6.83 -12.18 8.98
C LYS A 500 5.67 -12.74 8.14
N TYR A 501 5.47 -14.06 8.09
CA TYR A 501 4.39 -14.67 7.31
C TYR A 501 3.01 -14.41 7.93
N ALA A 502 2.94 -14.15 9.24
CA ALA A 502 1.69 -13.84 9.93
C ALA A 502 1.24 -12.39 9.70
N THR A 503 2.16 -11.45 9.48
CA THR A 503 1.85 -10.01 9.56
C THR A 503 2.32 -9.17 8.37
N TYR A 504 3.32 -9.59 7.59
CA TYR A 504 3.91 -8.77 6.51
C TYR A 504 3.34 -9.11 5.12
N SER A 505 2.28 -9.91 5.07
CA SER A 505 1.50 -10.22 3.87
C SER A 505 0.25 -9.36 3.81
N ARG A 506 -0.41 -9.27 2.63
CA ARG A 506 -1.71 -8.58 2.51
C ARG A 506 -2.79 -9.23 3.36
N PHE A 507 -2.73 -10.55 3.50
CA PHE A 507 -3.61 -11.30 4.40
C PHE A 507 -3.37 -10.94 5.87
N GLY A 508 -2.11 -10.93 6.32
CA GLY A 508 -1.75 -10.53 7.68
C GLY A 508 -2.16 -9.09 7.99
N HIS A 509 -1.98 -8.19 7.02
CA HIS A 509 -2.40 -6.79 7.12
C HIS A 509 -3.91 -6.64 7.39
N TRP A 510 -4.76 -7.49 6.81
CA TRP A 510 -6.21 -7.41 6.96
C TRP A 510 -6.71 -7.67 8.40
N PHE A 511 -5.92 -8.38 9.21
CA PHE A 511 -6.23 -8.59 10.64
C PHE A 511 -5.98 -7.35 11.51
N LEU A 512 -5.33 -6.31 10.99
CA LEU A 512 -5.06 -5.07 11.70
C LEU A 512 -6.26 -4.13 11.69
N HIS A 513 -6.21 -3.05 12.47
CA HIS A 513 -7.19 -1.98 12.38
C HIS A 513 -7.31 -1.47 10.93
N PRO A 514 -8.53 -1.20 10.43
CA PRO A 514 -8.73 -0.81 9.04
C PRO A 514 -8.01 0.50 8.73
N HIS A 515 -7.33 0.56 7.58
CA HIS A 515 -6.69 1.79 7.11
C HIS A 515 -7.74 2.79 6.61
N HIS A 516 -7.52 4.10 6.76
CA HIS A 516 -8.47 5.13 6.29
C HIS A 516 -8.68 5.18 4.76
N GLY A 517 -7.84 4.46 4.02
CA GLY A 517 -7.92 4.28 2.57
C GLY A 517 -8.68 3.03 2.12
N GLU A 518 -9.29 2.27 3.04
CA GLU A 518 -10.11 1.11 2.67
C GLU A 518 -11.38 1.52 1.91
N GLY A 519 -11.75 0.73 0.90
CA GLY A 519 -13.00 0.91 0.15
C GLY A 519 -14.22 0.38 0.91
N ALA A 520 -15.43 0.75 0.46
CA ALA A 520 -16.68 0.42 1.16
C ALA A 520 -16.85 -1.09 1.45
N THR A 521 -16.50 -1.95 0.49
CA THR A 521 -16.56 -3.40 0.64
C THR A 521 -15.58 -3.92 1.69
N SER A 522 -14.35 -3.42 1.69
CA SER A 522 -13.31 -3.76 2.67
C SER A 522 -13.71 -3.31 4.08
N THR A 523 -14.24 -2.10 4.22
CA THR A 523 -14.76 -1.58 5.49
C THR A 523 -15.91 -2.43 6.03
N TRP A 524 -16.85 -2.83 5.17
CA TRP A 524 -17.93 -3.75 5.55
C TRP A 524 -17.42 -5.12 5.99
N LEU A 525 -16.43 -5.69 5.29
CA LEU A 525 -15.78 -6.95 5.67
C LEU A 525 -15.05 -6.84 7.01
N HIS A 526 -14.36 -5.74 7.28
CA HIS A 526 -13.72 -5.50 8.57
C HIS A 526 -14.72 -5.45 9.73
N GLY A 527 -15.91 -4.87 9.50
CA GLY A 527 -16.99 -4.84 10.49
C GLY A 527 -17.61 -6.21 10.75
N THR A 528 -18.00 -6.92 9.68
CA THR A 528 -18.65 -8.24 9.79
C THR A 528 -17.70 -9.32 10.34
N CYS A 529 -16.40 -9.25 10.03
CA CYS A 529 -15.41 -10.19 10.53
C CYS A 529 -14.70 -9.74 11.81
N ALA A 530 -15.16 -8.68 12.49
CA ALA A 530 -14.53 -8.20 13.72
C ALA A 530 -14.39 -9.30 14.82
N PRO A 531 -15.38 -10.18 15.07
CA PRO A 531 -15.22 -11.26 16.04
C PRO A 531 -14.12 -12.26 15.68
N VAL A 532 -13.93 -12.54 14.39
CA VAL A 532 -12.88 -13.45 13.89
C VAL A 532 -11.51 -12.84 14.11
N LYS A 533 -11.37 -11.54 13.82
CA LYS A 533 -10.12 -10.79 14.05
C LYS A 533 -9.77 -10.74 15.53
N TRP A 534 -10.76 -10.51 16.39
CA TRP A 534 -10.58 -10.54 17.84
C TRP A 534 -10.10 -11.91 18.31
N LEU A 535 -10.75 -12.99 17.88
CA LEU A 535 -10.36 -14.36 18.24
C LEU A 535 -8.94 -14.69 17.77
N TRP A 536 -8.57 -14.27 16.56
CA TRP A 536 -7.22 -14.41 16.02
C TRP A 536 -6.18 -13.76 16.94
N TRP A 537 -6.39 -12.50 17.35
CA TRP A 537 -5.43 -11.81 18.22
C TRP A 537 -5.39 -12.38 19.63
N ARG A 538 -6.51 -12.87 20.19
CA ARG A 538 -6.50 -13.62 21.46
C ARG A 538 -5.67 -14.91 21.36
N ALA A 539 -5.75 -15.61 20.23
CA ALA A 539 -4.91 -16.79 19.99
C ALA A 539 -3.42 -16.41 19.87
N VAL A 540 -3.09 -15.31 19.19
CA VAL A 540 -1.72 -14.79 19.09
C VAL A 540 -1.17 -14.41 20.46
N GLU A 541 -1.94 -13.69 21.28
CA GLU A 541 -1.58 -13.37 22.66
C GLU A 541 -1.32 -14.61 23.50
N PHE A 542 -2.19 -15.61 23.41
CA PHE A 542 -2.01 -16.87 24.11
C PHE A 542 -0.70 -17.56 23.71
N MET A 543 -0.39 -17.61 22.40
CA MET A 543 0.88 -18.16 21.91
C MET A 543 2.08 -17.38 22.42
N PHE A 544 2.04 -16.05 22.41
CA PHE A 544 3.15 -15.21 22.89
C PHE A 544 3.39 -15.40 24.39
N ARG A 545 2.32 -15.40 25.20
CA ARG A 545 2.39 -15.69 26.64
C ARG A 545 3.05 -17.04 26.90
N GLY A 546 2.66 -18.07 26.14
CA GLY A 546 3.24 -19.41 26.27
C GLY A 546 4.71 -19.48 25.86
N GLN A 547 5.07 -18.96 24.69
CA GLN A 547 6.45 -19.04 24.17
C GLN A 547 7.45 -18.22 25.01
N PHE A 548 7.05 -17.04 25.46
CA PHE A 548 7.87 -16.16 26.30
C PHE A 548 7.67 -16.37 27.80
N GLN A 549 6.77 -17.26 28.22
CA GLN A 549 6.47 -17.54 29.63
C GLN A 549 6.24 -16.25 30.44
N ILE A 550 5.47 -15.32 29.86
CA ILE A 550 5.31 -13.96 30.40
C ILE A 550 4.60 -14.04 31.76
N PRO A 551 5.18 -13.49 32.84
CA PRO A 551 4.50 -13.39 34.13
C PRO A 551 3.23 -12.56 34.03
N SER A 552 2.24 -12.85 34.88
CA SER A 552 0.96 -12.11 34.89
C SER A 552 1.13 -10.60 35.11
N SER A 553 2.16 -10.20 35.86
CA SER A 553 2.50 -8.80 36.13
C SER A 553 3.11 -8.05 34.93
N MET A 554 3.52 -8.77 33.89
CA MET A 554 4.15 -8.21 32.69
C MET A 554 3.25 -8.22 31.45
N ILE A 555 2.00 -8.63 31.61
CA ILE A 555 1.03 -8.63 30.51
C ILE A 555 0.71 -7.17 30.15
N PRO A 556 0.93 -6.73 28.90
CA PRO A 556 0.55 -5.39 28.45
C PRO A 556 -0.96 -5.15 28.54
N GLU A 557 -1.35 -3.90 28.80
CA GLU A 557 -2.77 -3.49 28.82
C GLU A 557 -3.39 -3.52 27.42
N GLU A 558 -2.62 -3.11 26.41
CA GLU A 558 -3.04 -3.07 25.02
C GLU A 558 -2.90 -4.44 24.34
N GLY A 559 -3.79 -4.73 23.39
CA GLY A 559 -3.70 -5.93 22.55
C GLY A 559 -2.48 -5.90 21.63
N VAL A 560 -1.98 -7.07 21.23
CA VAL A 560 -0.80 -7.21 20.35
C VAL A 560 -0.95 -6.40 19.05
N GLU A 561 -2.15 -6.39 18.46
CA GLU A 561 -2.48 -5.68 17.23
C GLU A 561 -2.29 -4.16 17.31
N THR A 562 -2.44 -3.60 18.50
CA THR A 562 -2.26 -2.18 18.77
C THR A 562 -0.83 -1.92 19.24
N ASP A 563 -0.31 -2.78 20.12
CA ASP A 563 1.01 -2.60 20.72
C ASP A 563 2.16 -2.70 19.71
N LEU A 564 1.99 -3.49 18.65
CA LEU A 564 2.93 -3.54 17.52
C LEU A 564 3.13 -2.17 16.82
N PHE A 565 2.27 -1.19 17.11
CA PHE A 565 2.44 0.20 16.64
C PHE A 565 3.12 1.10 17.67
N SER A 566 2.90 0.89 18.97
CA SER A 566 3.38 1.76 20.05
C SER A 566 4.69 1.34 20.69
N GLY A 567 5.05 0.05 20.65
CA GLY A 567 6.28 -0.40 21.32
C GLY A 567 6.56 -1.90 21.34
N GLY A 568 5.79 -2.73 20.61
CA GLY A 568 6.02 -4.17 20.46
C GLY A 568 7.42 -4.49 19.90
N GLN A 569 8.00 -5.61 20.36
CA GLN A 569 9.44 -5.86 20.21
C GLN A 569 9.72 -7.24 19.68
N ILE A 570 10.48 -7.34 18.59
CA ILE A 570 10.93 -8.66 18.13
C ILE A 570 12.14 -9.07 18.96
N LEU A 571 11.94 -10.07 19.81
CA LEU A 571 12.94 -10.55 20.76
C LEU A 571 13.36 -11.99 20.46
N ASN A 572 14.59 -12.31 20.86
CA ASN A 572 15.01 -13.68 21.08
C ASN A 572 14.61 -14.14 22.49
N TYR A 573 14.97 -15.35 22.87
CA TYR A 573 14.61 -15.90 24.18
C TYR A 573 15.56 -15.51 25.33
N ASP A 574 16.64 -14.77 25.05
CA ASP A 574 17.63 -14.39 26.09
C ASP A 574 16.96 -13.63 27.24
N PHE A 575 16.08 -12.68 26.92
CA PHE A 575 15.37 -11.91 27.94
C PHE A 575 14.51 -12.81 28.83
N ARG A 576 13.70 -13.71 28.23
CA ARG A 576 12.92 -14.71 28.97
C ARG A 576 13.81 -15.55 29.88
N ASP A 577 14.90 -16.08 29.34
CA ASP A 577 15.78 -16.99 30.09
C ASP A 577 16.49 -16.27 31.25
N MET A 578 16.80 -14.98 31.08
CA MET A 578 17.36 -14.13 32.14
C MET A 578 16.35 -13.71 33.21
N LEU A 579 15.08 -13.53 32.85
CA LEU A 579 13.99 -13.36 33.82
C LEU A 579 13.83 -14.62 34.66
N ASN A 580 13.73 -15.78 34.00
CA ASN A 580 13.52 -17.07 34.66
C ASN A 580 14.68 -17.46 35.59
N SER A 581 15.91 -17.11 35.22
CA SER A 581 17.09 -17.34 36.07
C SER A 581 17.30 -16.28 37.16
N GLY A 582 16.46 -15.23 37.20
CA GLY A 582 16.57 -14.14 38.18
C GLY A 582 17.73 -13.18 37.93
N LYS A 583 18.42 -13.28 36.79
CA LYS A 583 19.52 -12.37 36.40
C LYS A 583 19.02 -10.96 36.07
N ILE A 584 17.79 -10.87 35.57
CA ILE A 584 17.09 -9.60 35.37
C ILE A 584 15.87 -9.59 36.28
N GLN A 585 15.76 -8.54 37.10
CA GLN A 585 14.55 -8.24 37.86
C GLN A 585 13.73 -7.19 37.11
N THR A 586 12.41 -7.27 37.17
CA THR A 586 11.51 -6.34 36.50
C THR A 586 10.61 -5.63 37.50
N ILE A 587 10.45 -4.33 37.34
CA ILE A 587 9.57 -3.52 38.20
C ILE A 587 8.69 -2.64 37.31
N CYS A 588 7.38 -2.71 37.54
CA CYS A 588 6.44 -1.76 36.96
C CYS A 588 6.44 -0.48 37.82
N GLY A 589 6.95 0.63 37.29
CA GLY A 589 7.08 1.87 38.04
C GLY A 589 7.85 2.96 37.30
N ALA A 590 8.11 4.04 38.02
CA ALA A 590 8.93 5.17 37.57
C ALA A 590 9.86 5.61 38.70
N ILE A 591 11.00 6.20 38.34
CA ILE A 591 11.92 6.82 39.30
C ILE A 591 11.31 8.16 39.75
N ASP A 592 11.20 8.36 41.06
CA ASP A 592 10.77 9.63 41.66
C ASP A 592 11.95 10.57 41.91
N LYS A 593 13.02 10.03 42.52
CA LYS A 593 14.24 10.78 42.84
C LYS A 593 15.48 9.88 42.86
N PHE A 594 16.64 10.49 42.67
CA PHE A 594 17.93 9.85 42.89
C PHE A 594 18.40 10.03 44.33
N THR A 595 19.18 9.06 44.82
CA THR A 595 19.98 9.18 46.04
C THR A 595 21.45 9.24 45.67
N GLU A 596 22.37 9.34 46.63
CA GLU A 596 23.81 9.30 46.32
C GLU A 596 24.26 7.96 45.73
N THR A 597 23.57 6.87 46.07
CA THR A 597 23.97 5.48 45.78
C THR A 597 22.92 4.69 44.98
N GLY A 598 21.85 5.34 44.51
CA GLY A 598 20.74 4.64 43.87
C GLY A 598 19.58 5.54 43.45
N VAL A 599 18.40 4.93 43.38
CA VAL A 599 17.14 5.58 42.99
C VAL A 599 15.99 5.16 43.90
N VAL A 600 15.06 6.07 44.13
CA VAL A 600 13.79 5.79 44.81
C VAL A 600 12.67 5.85 43.77
N LEU A 601 11.85 4.80 43.74
CA LEU A 601 10.68 4.73 42.87
C LEU A 601 9.50 5.51 43.46
N VAL A 602 8.49 5.79 42.63
CA VAL A 602 7.28 6.52 43.04
C VAL A 602 6.49 5.82 44.15
N ASP A 603 6.56 4.50 44.25
CA ASP A 603 5.95 3.70 45.33
C ASP A 603 6.77 3.71 46.64
N GLY A 604 7.89 4.43 46.67
CA GLY A 604 8.80 4.53 47.81
C GLY A 604 9.87 3.43 47.87
N LYS A 605 9.89 2.46 46.94
CA LYS A 605 10.91 1.41 46.91
C LYS A 605 12.27 1.99 46.53
N GLU A 606 13.29 1.70 47.33
CA GLU A 606 14.67 2.09 47.06
C GLU A 606 15.42 0.98 46.31
N LEU A 607 16.22 1.38 45.32
CA LEU A 607 17.08 0.51 44.53
C LEU A 607 18.50 1.08 44.52
N ASP A 608 19.47 0.31 45.03
CA ASP A 608 20.88 0.62 44.83
C ASP A 608 21.24 0.54 43.35
N ALA A 609 22.05 1.49 42.87
CA ALA A 609 22.52 1.51 41.49
C ALA A 609 23.90 2.15 41.40
N ASP A 610 24.83 1.47 40.73
CA ASP A 610 26.10 2.07 40.30
C ASP A 610 25.95 2.72 38.93
N MET A 611 24.92 2.31 38.18
CA MET A 611 24.62 2.80 36.84
C MET A 611 23.12 2.83 36.57
N VAL A 612 22.66 3.90 35.94
CA VAL A 612 21.30 4.04 35.42
C VAL A 612 21.34 4.24 33.91
N ILE A 613 20.70 3.35 33.15
CA ILE A 613 20.65 3.39 31.68
C ILE A 613 19.23 3.75 31.23
N TYR A 614 19.09 4.90 30.58
CA TYR A 614 17.82 5.35 30.02
C TYR A 614 17.62 4.80 28.60
N GLY A 615 16.74 3.80 28.45
CA GLY A 615 16.19 3.31 27.19
C GLY A 615 14.90 4.03 26.80
N THR A 616 14.88 5.36 26.94
CA THR A 616 13.69 6.22 26.83
C THR A 616 13.51 6.90 25.47
N GLY A 617 14.21 6.41 24.45
CA GLY A 617 14.08 6.83 23.06
C GLY A 617 14.75 8.19 22.77
N PHE A 618 14.37 8.78 21.65
CA PHE A 618 14.96 10.03 21.16
C PHE A 618 13.87 11.08 21.01
N ALA A 619 14.22 12.34 21.25
CA ALA A 619 13.36 13.46 20.91
C ALA A 619 13.62 13.89 19.46
N LYS A 620 12.60 14.47 18.83
CA LYS A 620 12.75 15.12 17.53
C LYS A 620 13.03 16.60 17.75
N ASN A 621 13.98 17.13 16.99
CA ASN A 621 14.29 18.55 16.97
C ASN A 621 14.30 19.09 15.53
N TYR A 622 13.67 20.25 15.33
CA TYR A 622 13.62 20.99 14.08
C TYR A 622 14.25 22.39 14.19
N ASP A 623 15.09 22.62 15.21
CA ASP A 623 15.77 23.90 15.46
C ASP A 623 16.78 24.31 14.38
N ILE A 624 17.13 23.38 13.47
CA ILE A 624 17.84 23.71 12.24
C ILE A 624 17.02 24.61 11.32
N PHE A 625 15.70 24.65 11.46
CA PHE A 625 14.81 25.60 10.79
C PHE A 625 14.50 26.78 11.70
N ASP A 626 14.37 27.98 11.13
CA ASP A 626 13.93 29.15 11.89
C ASP A 626 12.48 29.00 12.43
N LYS A 627 12.08 29.90 13.33
CA LYS A 627 10.75 29.84 13.96
C LYS A 627 9.59 30.07 12.99
N VAL A 628 9.81 30.77 11.88
CA VAL A 628 8.79 30.99 10.84
C VAL A 628 8.53 29.69 10.08
N ILE A 629 9.59 28.99 9.68
CA ILE A 629 9.49 27.68 9.03
C ILE A 629 8.94 26.64 9.98
N GLN A 630 9.39 26.61 11.25
CA GLN A 630 8.82 25.70 12.26
C GLN A 630 7.30 25.88 12.42
N LYS A 631 6.81 27.13 12.36
CA LYS A 631 5.36 27.41 12.40
C LYS A 631 4.65 26.90 11.16
N LYS A 632 5.23 27.05 9.96
CA LYS A 632 4.69 26.52 8.69
C LYS A 632 4.70 24.98 8.63
N LEU A 633 5.68 24.33 9.25
CA LEU A 633 5.71 22.87 9.39
C LEU A 633 4.54 22.35 10.26
N ASN A 634 3.91 23.21 11.08
CA ASN A 634 2.72 22.89 11.89
C ASN A 634 2.91 21.62 12.75
N ILE A 635 4.06 21.53 13.43
CA ILE A 635 4.44 20.38 14.25
C ILE A 635 3.42 20.18 15.38
N GLN A 636 2.86 18.98 15.47
CA GLN A 636 1.87 18.60 16.47
C GLN A 636 2.53 17.98 17.69
N LYS A 637 1.81 17.91 18.82
CA LYS A 637 2.27 17.20 20.03
C LYS A 637 2.60 15.72 19.77
N ASP A 638 1.93 15.12 18.79
CA ASP A 638 2.07 13.72 18.38
C ASP A 638 2.87 13.54 17.08
N GLY A 639 3.65 14.55 16.68
CA GLY A 639 4.66 14.47 15.62
C GLY A 639 4.43 15.43 14.45
N LEU A 640 5.29 15.34 13.43
CA LEU A 640 5.19 16.11 12.20
C LEU A 640 4.42 15.31 11.14
N TYR A 641 3.28 15.85 10.72
CA TYR A 641 2.48 15.24 9.66
C TYR A 641 2.78 15.91 8.32
N LEU A 642 3.15 15.10 7.34
CA LEU A 642 3.53 15.54 5.99
C LEU A 642 2.69 14.79 4.95
N TYR A 643 2.53 15.37 3.78
CA TYR A 643 1.91 14.66 2.67
C TYR A 643 2.79 13.48 2.28
N ARG A 644 2.22 12.26 2.34
CA ARG A 644 2.94 10.99 2.17
C ARG A 644 4.12 10.80 3.12
N ASN A 645 4.19 11.50 4.26
CA ASN A 645 5.37 11.52 5.14
C ASN A 645 6.65 12.00 4.42
N VAL A 646 6.49 12.77 3.33
CA VAL A 646 7.58 13.30 2.51
C VAL A 646 7.51 14.82 2.39
N ILE A 647 6.38 15.37 1.93
CA ILE A 647 6.29 16.78 1.53
C ILE A 647 5.51 17.62 2.56
N PRO A 648 6.11 18.70 3.11
CA PRO A 648 5.37 19.72 3.86
C PRO A 648 4.65 20.69 2.90
N PRO A 649 3.31 20.74 2.86
CA PRO A 649 2.59 21.54 1.86
C PRO A 649 2.87 23.05 1.92
N GLN A 650 3.18 23.57 3.10
CA GLN A 650 3.37 25.01 3.33
C GLN A 650 4.83 25.47 3.24
N VAL A 651 5.76 24.53 3.00
CA VAL A 651 7.19 24.82 2.94
C VAL A 651 7.72 24.32 1.60
N PRO A 652 8.00 25.21 0.64
CA PRO A 652 8.42 24.81 -0.70
C PRO A 652 9.84 24.24 -0.71
N ASP A 653 10.13 23.48 -1.77
CA ASP A 653 11.47 23.03 -2.14
C ASP A 653 12.20 22.22 -1.06
N VAL A 654 11.46 21.53 -0.20
CA VAL A 654 11.99 20.64 0.83
C VAL A 654 11.20 19.32 0.89
N ALA A 655 11.92 18.23 1.16
CA ALA A 655 11.37 16.91 1.43
C ALA A 655 11.99 16.30 2.69
N PHE A 656 11.23 15.46 3.39
CA PHE A 656 11.68 14.69 4.54
C PHE A 656 11.67 13.20 4.17
N ILE A 657 12.81 12.53 4.23
CA ILE A 657 12.91 11.10 3.87
C ILE A 657 13.71 10.38 4.95
N GLY A 658 13.11 9.35 5.54
CA GLY A 658 13.71 8.55 6.61
C GLY A 658 13.79 9.19 7.99
N CYS A 659 13.15 10.34 8.20
CA CYS A 659 12.96 10.96 9.51
C CYS A 659 11.49 10.97 9.97
N GLU A 660 10.52 10.93 9.05
CA GLU A 660 9.08 11.03 9.37
C GLU A 660 8.26 9.77 9.06
N VAL A 661 8.91 8.61 8.90
CA VAL A 661 8.23 7.33 8.69
C VAL A 661 8.99 6.17 9.35
N SER A 662 8.26 5.32 10.05
CA SER A 662 8.77 4.12 10.71
C SER A 662 7.94 2.90 10.32
N THR A 663 8.62 1.86 9.82
CA THR A 663 8.06 0.60 9.33
C THR A 663 8.95 -0.59 9.73
N PHE A 664 8.48 -1.82 9.53
CA PHE A 664 9.33 -3.01 9.69
C PHE A 664 10.29 -3.26 8.50
N ASN A 665 10.11 -2.55 7.39
CA ASN A 665 10.96 -2.62 6.21
C ASN A 665 11.44 -1.20 5.82
N ASN A 666 12.23 -0.59 6.70
CA ASN A 666 12.62 0.82 6.57
C ASN A 666 13.46 1.11 5.33
N ILE A 667 14.37 0.20 4.92
CA ILE A 667 15.18 0.44 3.72
C ILE A 667 14.29 0.52 2.49
N LEU A 668 13.38 -0.43 2.28
CA LEU A 668 12.42 -0.38 1.17
C LEU A 668 11.55 0.88 1.24
N THR A 669 11.03 1.21 2.42
CA THR A 669 10.22 2.42 2.62
C THR A 669 10.95 3.67 2.15
N HIS A 670 12.20 3.86 2.56
CA HIS A 670 12.99 5.01 2.14
C HIS A 670 13.36 4.96 0.66
N GLY A 671 13.59 3.76 0.10
CA GLY A 671 13.81 3.57 -1.34
C GLY A 671 12.59 4.01 -2.15
N LEU A 672 11.39 3.62 -1.75
CA LEU A 672 10.16 4.04 -2.41
C LEU A 672 9.90 5.55 -2.25
N GLN A 673 10.19 6.13 -1.08
CA GLN A 673 10.15 7.59 -0.90
C GLN A 673 11.15 8.32 -1.83
N ALA A 674 12.37 7.78 -1.97
CA ALA A 674 13.39 8.33 -2.85
C ALA A 674 12.99 8.24 -4.34
N LEU A 675 12.42 7.11 -4.75
CA LEU A 675 11.88 6.93 -6.11
C LEU A 675 10.69 7.88 -6.36
N TRP A 676 9.78 8.00 -5.39
CA TRP A 676 8.65 8.92 -5.46
C TRP A 676 9.13 10.37 -5.62
N LEU A 677 10.14 10.79 -4.85
CA LEU A 677 10.75 12.12 -4.97
C LEU A 677 11.43 12.30 -6.34
N GLN A 678 12.17 11.31 -6.82
CA GLN A 678 12.80 11.33 -8.16
C GLN A 678 11.75 11.57 -9.25
N LYS A 679 10.63 10.83 -9.24
CA LYS A 679 9.54 10.98 -10.21
C LYS A 679 8.85 12.33 -10.10
N MET A 680 8.71 12.87 -8.89
CA MET A 680 8.18 14.21 -8.66
C MET A 680 9.09 15.28 -9.28
N LEU A 681 10.38 15.25 -8.95
CA LEU A 681 11.36 16.25 -9.40
C LEU A 681 11.63 16.17 -10.91
N SER A 682 11.53 14.97 -11.51
CA SER A 682 11.64 14.80 -12.96
C SER A 682 10.36 15.17 -13.72
N GLY A 683 9.30 15.62 -13.03
CA GLY A 683 8.00 15.93 -13.65
C GLY A 683 7.19 14.72 -14.16
N GLN A 684 7.62 13.49 -13.83
CA GLN A 684 6.92 12.26 -14.22
C GLN A 684 5.70 11.97 -13.35
N MET A 685 5.62 12.61 -12.18
CA MET A 685 4.47 12.58 -11.28
C MET A 685 4.15 13.99 -10.80
N ARG A 686 2.87 14.24 -10.51
CA ARG A 686 2.38 15.54 -10.03
C ARG A 686 1.84 15.44 -8.61
N LEU A 687 2.12 16.45 -7.82
CA LEU A 687 1.44 16.63 -6.54
C LEU A 687 -0.04 16.98 -6.78
N PRO A 688 -0.95 16.54 -5.90
CA PRO A 688 -2.33 17.00 -5.92
C PRO A 688 -2.44 18.52 -5.83
N LYS A 689 -3.59 19.08 -6.24
CA LYS A 689 -3.87 20.51 -6.12
C LYS A 689 -3.69 20.98 -4.66
N PRO A 690 -3.18 22.21 -4.44
CA PRO A 690 -3.09 22.82 -3.10
C PRO A 690 -4.41 22.66 -2.31
N GLY A 691 -4.31 22.39 -1.00
CA GLY A 691 -5.45 22.08 -0.14
C GLY A 691 -5.85 20.59 -0.13
N SER A 692 -5.61 19.84 -1.21
CA SER A 692 -5.86 18.38 -1.22
C SER A 692 -4.84 17.63 -0.39
N THR A 693 -3.59 18.11 -0.40
CA THR A 693 -2.49 17.59 0.42
C THR A 693 -2.76 17.76 1.91
N GLU A 694 -3.31 18.90 2.33
CA GLU A 694 -3.68 19.22 3.71
C GLU A 694 -4.86 18.38 4.16
N LYS A 695 -5.89 18.20 3.30
CA LYS A 695 -7.00 17.29 3.58
C LYS A 695 -6.53 15.84 3.77
N ALA A 696 -5.57 15.39 2.95
CA ALA A 696 -4.98 14.06 3.10
C ALA A 696 -4.24 13.90 4.44
N ILE A 697 -3.45 14.91 4.83
CA ILE A 697 -2.77 14.97 6.13
C ILE A 697 -3.77 14.91 7.29
N GLN A 698 -4.83 15.73 7.23
CA GLN A 698 -5.87 15.75 8.27
C GLN A 698 -6.59 14.41 8.39
N LYS A 699 -6.89 13.75 7.26
CA LYS A 699 -7.52 12.43 7.24
C LYS A 699 -6.64 11.37 7.91
N GLU A 700 -5.35 11.37 7.60
CA GLU A 700 -4.40 10.43 8.21
C GLU A 700 -4.20 10.70 9.71
N GLN A 701 -4.07 11.98 10.07
CA GLN A 701 -3.95 12.42 11.46
C GLN A 701 -5.17 11.98 12.30
N ALA A 702 -6.39 12.23 11.79
CA ALA A 702 -7.62 11.83 12.45
C ALA A 702 -7.68 10.31 12.60
N TRP A 703 -7.37 9.56 11.54
CA TRP A 703 -7.37 8.10 11.56
C TRP A 703 -6.39 7.51 12.58
N LYS A 704 -5.13 7.97 12.62
CA LYS A 704 -4.16 7.49 13.61
C LYS A 704 -4.66 7.73 15.04
N ARG A 705 -5.32 8.87 15.27
CA ARG A 705 -5.88 9.24 16.58
C ARG A 705 -7.11 8.44 17.00
N THR A 706 -7.79 7.72 16.09
CA THR A 706 -8.99 6.95 16.47
C THR A 706 -8.68 5.64 17.17
N TRP A 707 -7.48 5.09 17.01
CA TRP A 707 -7.15 3.75 17.51
C TRP A 707 -5.73 3.59 18.05
N MET A 708 -4.75 4.40 17.63
CA MET A 708 -3.39 4.31 18.17
C MET A 708 -3.30 5.02 19.53
N PRO A 709 -2.66 4.43 20.53
CA PRO A 709 -2.40 5.07 21.82
C PRO A 709 -1.66 6.42 21.68
N PRO A 710 -1.81 7.35 22.63
CA PRO A 710 -1.07 8.61 22.64
C PRO A 710 0.44 8.39 22.63
N ALA A 711 1.12 8.92 21.60
CA ALA A 711 2.57 8.88 21.48
C ALA A 711 3.07 10.15 20.79
N SER A 712 4.21 10.68 21.22
CA SER A 712 4.83 11.87 20.60
C SER A 712 5.34 11.61 19.18
N SER A 713 5.53 10.35 18.80
CA SER A 713 6.00 9.92 17.48
C SER A 713 4.88 9.43 16.55
N ARG A 714 3.60 9.50 16.96
CA ARG A 714 2.46 8.89 16.26
C ARG A 714 2.41 9.24 14.77
N ALA A 715 2.72 10.48 14.39
CA ALA A 715 2.72 10.94 13.01
C ALA A 715 3.58 10.05 12.08
N SER A 716 4.69 9.53 12.59
CA SER A 716 5.63 8.69 11.83
C SER A 716 5.31 7.20 11.83
N LEU A 717 4.35 6.73 12.65
CA LEU A 717 4.12 5.29 12.84
C LEU A 717 3.27 4.72 11.70
N TYR A 718 3.88 3.87 10.89
CA TYR A 718 3.17 3.00 9.94
C TYR A 718 3.34 1.53 10.28
N GLN A 719 4.51 1.10 10.76
CA GLN A 719 4.76 -0.26 11.24
C GLN A 719 4.18 -1.33 10.31
N LEU A 720 3.14 -2.06 10.72
CA LEU A 720 2.50 -3.11 9.91
C LEU A 720 1.59 -2.58 8.80
N HIS A 721 1.18 -1.31 8.83
CA HIS A 721 0.52 -0.63 7.71
C HIS A 721 1.49 -0.30 6.55
N MET A 722 2.76 -0.71 6.62
CA MET A 722 3.75 -0.46 5.58
C MET A 722 3.29 -0.87 4.18
N THR A 723 2.60 -2.00 4.01
CA THR A 723 2.13 -2.46 2.69
C THR A 723 1.15 -1.46 2.06
N LYS A 724 0.24 -0.89 2.85
CA LYS A 724 -0.70 0.15 2.37
C LYS A 724 0.02 1.46 2.09
N TYR A 725 1.03 1.80 2.89
CA TYR A 725 1.86 2.96 2.64
C TYR A 725 2.67 2.84 1.34
N HIS A 726 3.30 1.67 1.12
CA HIS A 726 4.00 1.36 -0.12
C HIS A 726 3.06 1.38 -1.32
N ASP A 727 1.86 0.80 -1.21
CA ASP A 727 0.85 0.86 -2.26
C ASP A 727 0.53 2.32 -2.65
N MET A 728 0.33 3.22 -1.67
CA MET A 728 0.05 4.63 -1.95
C MET A 728 1.19 5.30 -2.72
N LEU A 729 2.46 5.06 -2.34
CA LEU A 729 3.60 5.63 -3.06
C LEU A 729 3.72 5.07 -4.49
N VAL A 730 3.49 3.77 -4.66
CA VAL A 730 3.57 3.09 -5.97
C VAL A 730 2.43 3.51 -6.89
N ASP A 731 1.23 3.71 -6.34
CA ASP A 731 0.09 4.23 -7.08
C ASP A 731 0.31 5.66 -7.56
N ASP A 732 0.85 6.53 -6.68
CA ASP A 732 1.10 7.92 -7.02
C ASP A 732 2.05 8.05 -8.24
N ILE A 733 3.08 7.18 -8.34
CA ILE A 733 4.00 7.16 -9.50
C ILE A 733 3.43 6.40 -10.73
N GLY A 734 2.16 5.97 -10.69
CA GLY A 734 1.49 5.30 -11.80
C GLY A 734 1.92 3.85 -12.05
N ALA A 735 2.60 3.21 -11.11
CA ALA A 735 3.07 1.83 -11.24
C ALA A 735 2.08 0.81 -10.67
N LYS A 736 2.22 -0.46 -11.07
CA LYS A 736 1.38 -1.55 -10.54
C LYS A 736 1.76 -1.86 -9.09
N ARG A 737 0.81 -1.62 -8.17
CA ARG A 737 0.96 -1.90 -6.72
C ARG A 737 1.08 -3.39 -6.35
N PHE A 738 0.43 -4.27 -7.12
CA PHE A 738 0.51 -5.72 -6.91
C PHE A 738 1.79 -6.26 -7.55
N ARG A 739 2.73 -6.74 -6.73
CA ARG A 739 4.11 -7.05 -7.15
C ARG A 739 4.37 -8.53 -7.40
N LYS A 740 3.50 -9.43 -6.95
CA LYS A 740 3.66 -10.89 -7.06
C LYS A 740 2.70 -11.50 -8.08
N MET A 741 1.91 -10.70 -8.79
CA MET A 741 1.06 -11.17 -9.89
C MET A 741 1.90 -11.74 -11.05
N PRO A 742 1.41 -12.79 -11.76
CA PRO A 742 0.08 -13.40 -11.68
C PRO A 742 -0.13 -14.42 -10.55
N ASN A 743 0.85 -14.62 -9.65
CA ASN A 743 0.69 -15.52 -8.51
C ASN A 743 -0.20 -14.88 -7.42
N CYS A 744 -1.52 -14.98 -7.57
CA CYS A 744 -2.50 -14.43 -6.63
C CYS A 744 -2.33 -14.95 -5.19
N PHE A 745 -1.90 -16.21 -5.04
CA PHE A 745 -1.67 -16.79 -3.72
C PHE A 745 -0.46 -16.15 -3.04
N GLY A 746 0.64 -16.01 -3.79
CA GLY A 746 1.82 -15.28 -3.34
C GLY A 746 1.49 -13.83 -2.99
N GLU A 747 0.71 -13.17 -3.84
CA GLU A 747 0.25 -11.80 -3.66
C GLU A 747 -0.51 -11.58 -2.33
N LEU A 748 -1.33 -12.55 -1.92
CA LEU A 748 -2.14 -12.45 -0.71
C LEU A 748 -1.38 -12.90 0.54
N PHE A 749 -0.64 -14.01 0.48
CA PHE A 749 -0.12 -14.70 1.67
C PHE A 749 1.39 -14.58 1.88
N MET A 750 2.19 -14.28 0.85
CA MET A 750 3.64 -14.14 1.01
C MET A 750 4.00 -12.75 1.55
N PRO A 751 5.03 -12.65 2.41
CA PRO A 751 5.53 -11.38 2.87
C PRO A 751 6.10 -10.57 1.70
N TYR A 752 5.93 -9.26 1.79
CA TYR A 752 6.53 -8.31 0.88
C TYR A 752 7.96 -7.97 1.30
N THR A 753 8.89 -8.08 0.37
CA THR A 753 10.33 -7.86 0.55
C THR A 753 10.83 -6.75 -0.39
N ALA A 754 12.05 -6.27 -0.19
CA ALA A 754 12.62 -5.25 -1.06
C ALA A 754 12.75 -5.73 -2.52
N ARG A 755 13.02 -7.03 -2.73
CA ARG A 755 13.16 -7.66 -4.05
C ARG A 755 11.90 -7.60 -4.90
N ASP A 756 10.73 -7.62 -4.29
CA ASP A 756 9.44 -7.51 -5.01
C ASP A 756 9.28 -6.16 -5.73
N PHE A 757 10.02 -5.14 -5.27
CA PHE A 757 10.01 -3.80 -5.84
C PHE A 757 11.21 -3.51 -6.74
N ALA A 758 12.20 -4.40 -6.82
CA ALA A 758 13.46 -4.19 -7.56
C ALA A 758 13.24 -3.64 -8.98
N GLY A 759 12.24 -4.18 -9.70
CA GLY A 759 11.91 -3.73 -11.06
C GLY A 759 11.60 -2.24 -11.19
N LEU A 760 11.03 -1.61 -10.15
CA LEU A 760 10.73 -0.17 -10.15
C LEU A 760 11.99 0.71 -10.13
N PHE A 761 13.09 0.16 -9.62
CA PHE A 761 14.35 0.86 -9.45
C PHE A 761 15.30 0.64 -10.64
N THR A 762 15.06 -0.42 -11.43
CA THR A 762 15.85 -0.72 -12.64
C THR A 762 15.26 -0.11 -13.91
N GLU A 763 13.96 0.21 -13.94
CA GLU A 763 13.32 0.82 -15.12
C GLU A 763 13.74 2.28 -15.38
N ALA A 764 14.39 2.94 -14.41
CA ALA A 764 14.87 4.32 -14.56
C ALA A 764 16.22 4.45 -15.29
N SER A 765 16.90 3.33 -15.60
CA SER A 765 18.23 3.32 -16.24
C SER A 765 18.21 2.96 -17.73
N LYS A 766 17.03 2.81 -18.34
CA LYS A 766 16.83 2.71 -19.79
C LYS A 766 16.06 3.93 -20.27
#